data_AF-A0A2D9C7J5-F1
#
_entry.id   AF-A0A2D9C7J5-F1
#
_cell.length_a   1.000
_cell.length_b   1.000
_cell.length_c   1.000
_cell.angle_alpha   90.00
_cell.angle_beta   90.00
_cell.angle_gamma   90.00
#
_symmetry.space_group_name_H-M   'P 1'
#
loop_
_entity.id
_entity.type
_entity.pdbx_description
1 polymer ?
#
loop_
_entity_poly.entity_id
_entity_poly.type
_entity_poly.pdbx_seq_one_letter_code
_entity_poly.pdbx_strand_id
1 'polypeptide(L)'
;MVGKKNGIVIQGLCSAVSGVDRDTVQLYNNKERDYITYRIKTDQQTGGVTTCRCTVGLSSGTVYWGDGTFDTYTSSLDITHDYGVAGTYDIYLYTNSFKYSDVGNNDRPKYLQIKDLRKQIFSGYSEYSGMANMTVIANAGAPDPDNVPRVGRAFQNCDSITTINASQWGFPATGILYFADNTFTGCALFNDPGVSTWRVDRYVNIGQMFKDCLSFEVDLSDWANRLSTPNGTPRSLGGLFDGCSSFTNGGVGGVGLGLDSWDISTVNSLGSMFANSCAFNDRLDSWDTSSVTNMASMFLGNSAFTNAGQSGVGLGIDAWDTSAVTDMGFMFSTYRAGSGFYVGGWDTSNVTDMERMFGSTTYFFANWGTWNNGSIDNWDVSNVTTMSQMFNDVSAFNQPLSSWRPISCENFEQMFGAGYNSAMTFDQNIGAWTFLSTSKSTGTNTSIVSNALVDSTANFTTGGVENGDQVENTTDGTLATVTAVTATQLTLDADIFPAPSGDSYRVFTPVTMRLMFGRFTGTSPHPFNNGGSNTITNWNVQNVTNMSQMFSNCTSFNHPLGWTTSALKLSDGMFSGATSFNQNIGSWDMSKVTNIEKMFSGATAFNNNGSSTINNWDLGKVTDADQMFRNASSFNQNIPDWDLSNCTTMNSMFRGATAFNGTVTNWQTDSVEDIAFIFSTTLFDQDVSNWSISSLLNAGGMISFGTPFSRTNYDLLLDSTTGWASQATIQNNVTLNTMPQYTAGGNAEAGRNVLTGTYGWTITDFGPV
;
A
#
# COMPACT_ATOMS: atom_id res chain seq x y z
N MET A 1 -36.87 3.60 -65.34
CA MET A 1 -35.93 2.51 -64.99
C MET A 1 -34.63 3.15 -64.52
N VAL A 2 -34.20 2.83 -63.29
CA VAL A 2 -32.86 3.02 -62.64
C VAL A 2 -32.29 4.46 -62.64
N GLY A 3 -31.82 5.09 -61.55
CA GLY A 3 -31.60 4.76 -60.14
C GLY A 3 -30.81 5.93 -59.52
N LYS A 4 -31.17 6.37 -58.30
CA LYS A 4 -30.47 7.42 -57.52
C LYS A 4 -29.27 6.83 -56.77
N LYS A 5 -28.16 7.57 -56.66
CA LYS A 5 -27.35 7.63 -55.43
C LYS A 5 -26.65 8.99 -55.28
N ASN A 6 -26.96 9.62 -54.15
CA ASN A 6 -26.53 10.91 -53.59
C ASN A 6 -25.00 10.97 -53.39
N GLY A 7 -24.26 12.09 -53.39
CA GLY A 7 -24.59 13.51 -53.28
C GLY A 7 -23.63 14.18 -52.28
N ILE A 8 -22.62 14.93 -52.77
CA ILE A 8 -21.91 15.97 -52.00
C ILE A 8 -21.66 17.14 -52.96
N VAL A 9 -22.26 18.28 -52.64
CA VAL A 9 -22.07 19.57 -53.31
C VAL A 9 -20.94 20.29 -52.61
N ILE A 10 -19.85 20.60 -53.30
CA ILE A 10 -18.87 21.61 -52.86
C ILE A 10 -19.20 22.89 -53.62
N GLN A 11 -19.97 23.78 -53.00
CA GLN A 11 -20.11 25.17 -53.42
C GLN A 11 -19.32 26.04 -52.45
N GLY A 12 -18.37 26.80 -52.98
CA GLY A 12 -17.86 28.00 -52.33
C GLY A 12 -16.35 28.15 -52.34
N LEU A 13 -15.88 29.13 -53.13
CA LEU A 13 -14.59 29.83 -53.03
C LEU A 13 -13.35 29.16 -53.65
N CYS A 14 -13.21 29.29 -54.97
CA CYS A 14 -11.94 29.74 -55.55
C CYS A 14 -12.21 30.45 -56.89
N SER A 15 -12.40 31.76 -56.84
CA SER A 15 -12.23 32.63 -57.99
C SER A 15 -10.93 33.41 -57.80
N ALA A 16 -10.04 33.29 -58.79
CA ALA A 16 -8.78 34.02 -58.97
C ALA A 16 -7.51 33.44 -58.30
N VAL A 17 -7.02 32.32 -58.83
CA VAL A 17 -5.59 32.14 -59.13
C VAL A 17 -5.47 31.39 -60.47
N SER A 18 -4.97 32.07 -61.50
CA SER A 18 -4.59 31.45 -62.77
C SER A 18 -3.25 30.75 -62.59
N GLY A 19 -3.21 29.42 -62.64
CA GLY A 19 -1.93 28.69 -62.66
C GLY A 19 -1.90 27.29 -62.08
N VAL A 20 -3.01 26.73 -61.57
CA VAL A 20 -3.04 25.31 -61.17
C VAL A 20 -3.66 24.51 -62.30
N ASP A 21 -2.82 23.71 -62.95
CA ASP A 21 -3.19 22.77 -63.99
C ASP A 21 -4.24 21.78 -63.44
N ARG A 22 -5.40 21.71 -64.11
CA ARG A 22 -6.51 20.84 -63.71
C ARG A 22 -6.15 19.36 -63.86
N ASP A 23 -5.09 19.02 -64.59
CA ASP A 23 -4.61 17.66 -64.76
C ASP A 23 -3.73 17.19 -63.59
N THR A 24 -3.09 18.09 -62.83
CA THR A 24 -2.40 17.73 -61.59
C THR A 24 -3.39 17.37 -60.48
N VAL A 25 -4.57 17.99 -60.42
CA VAL A 25 -5.61 17.66 -59.42
C VAL A 25 -6.42 16.42 -59.81
N GLN A 26 -6.55 16.09 -61.10
CA GLN A 26 -7.22 14.84 -61.52
C GLN A 26 -6.35 13.58 -61.42
N LEU A 27 -5.01 13.69 -61.50
CA LEU A 27 -4.11 12.60 -61.12
C LEU A 27 -4.14 12.30 -59.61
N TYR A 28 -4.53 13.27 -58.78
CA TYR A 28 -4.72 13.11 -57.34
C TYR A 28 -5.96 12.26 -56.97
N ASN A 29 -6.99 12.22 -57.82
CA ASN A 29 -8.23 11.49 -57.51
C ASN A 29 -8.19 10.00 -57.88
N ASN A 30 -7.18 9.52 -58.62
CA ASN A 30 -7.05 8.11 -59.00
C ASN A 30 -5.86 7.38 -58.35
N LYS A 31 -5.14 8.02 -57.42
CA LYS A 31 -4.10 7.43 -56.56
C LYS A 31 -4.41 7.66 -55.07
N GLU A 32 -5.62 7.37 -54.64
CA GLU A 32 -6.12 7.66 -53.27
C GLU A 32 -5.36 6.98 -52.09
N ARG A 33 -4.15 6.40 -52.21
CA ARG A 33 -3.55 5.56 -51.14
C ARG A 33 -2.03 5.57 -50.92
N ASP A 34 -1.26 6.55 -51.42
CA ASP A 34 0.22 6.53 -51.30
C ASP A 34 0.84 7.56 -50.34
N TYR A 35 0.08 8.08 -49.36
CA TYR A 35 0.58 9.10 -48.43
C TYR A 35 0.12 8.86 -46.99
N ILE A 36 0.90 9.36 -46.03
CA ILE A 36 0.46 9.54 -44.64
C ILE A 36 -0.04 10.98 -44.51
N THR A 37 -1.22 11.19 -43.94
CA THR A 37 -1.80 12.53 -43.77
C THR A 37 -2.01 12.87 -42.31
N TYR A 38 -1.53 14.04 -41.91
CA TYR A 38 -1.77 14.61 -40.59
C TYR A 38 -2.40 15.98 -40.70
N ARG A 39 -3.18 16.35 -39.69
CA ARG A 39 -3.57 17.73 -39.45
C ARG A 39 -2.72 18.30 -38.32
N ILE A 40 -2.09 19.43 -38.58
CA ILE A 40 -1.30 20.17 -37.60
C ILE A 40 -1.88 21.56 -37.36
N LYS A 41 -1.57 22.16 -36.22
CA LYS A 41 -1.84 23.56 -35.91
C LYS A 41 -0.57 24.26 -35.46
N THR A 42 -0.10 25.18 -36.29
CA THR A 42 1.29 25.68 -36.26
C THR A 42 1.58 26.58 -35.06
N ASP A 43 0.55 27.14 -34.43
CA ASP A 43 0.64 28.03 -33.26
C ASP A 43 0.49 27.33 -31.90
N GLN A 44 0.39 25.99 -31.87
CA GLN A 44 0.29 25.22 -30.63
C GLN A 44 1.68 24.89 -30.09
N GLN A 45 2.06 25.41 -28.92
CA GLN A 45 3.35 25.09 -28.29
C GLN A 45 3.24 25.09 -26.76
N THR A 46 4.15 24.36 -26.12
CA THR A 46 4.37 24.43 -24.67
C THR A 46 5.23 25.65 -24.34
N GLY A 47 4.84 26.46 -23.36
CA GLY A 47 5.71 27.54 -22.83
C GLY A 47 5.61 28.92 -23.49
N GLY A 48 4.56 29.21 -24.28
CA GLY A 48 4.21 30.58 -24.68
C GLY A 48 5.05 31.21 -25.81
N VAL A 49 5.95 30.46 -26.44
CA VAL A 49 6.66 30.88 -27.67
C VAL A 49 5.80 30.51 -28.87
N THR A 50 5.30 31.47 -29.64
CA THR A 50 4.54 31.22 -30.87
C THR A 50 5.47 31.30 -32.09
N THR A 51 6.06 30.18 -32.50
CA THR A 51 6.63 30.07 -33.85
C THR A 51 5.65 29.28 -34.72
N CYS A 52 5.37 29.76 -35.94
CA CYS A 52 4.57 29.02 -36.91
C CYS A 52 5.42 27.95 -37.62
N ARG A 53 6.28 27.25 -36.86
CA ARG A 53 7.17 26.20 -37.37
C ARG A 53 6.54 24.83 -37.15
N CYS A 54 6.81 23.85 -38.00
CA CYS A 54 6.51 22.45 -37.71
C CYS A 54 7.71 21.58 -38.08
N THR A 55 7.95 20.53 -37.30
CA THR A 55 8.94 19.49 -37.61
C THR A 55 8.23 18.16 -37.90
N VAL A 56 8.61 17.46 -38.96
CA VAL A 56 8.15 16.10 -39.29
C VAL A 56 9.35 15.17 -39.42
N GLY A 57 9.21 13.94 -38.92
CA GLY A 57 10.24 12.90 -39.04
C GLY A 57 10.13 12.15 -40.37
N LEU A 58 11.14 12.22 -41.25
CA LEU A 58 11.09 11.53 -42.56
C LEU A 58 12.50 11.15 -43.04
N SER A 59 12.73 9.87 -43.35
CA SER A 59 14.04 9.41 -43.84
C SER A 59 14.32 9.80 -45.29
N SER A 60 13.31 9.69 -46.16
CA SER A 60 13.37 10.05 -47.58
C SER A 60 11.94 10.21 -48.14
N GLY A 61 11.75 11.07 -49.14
CA GLY A 61 10.44 11.29 -49.76
C GLY A 61 10.11 12.76 -49.97
N THR A 62 8.83 13.04 -50.19
CA THR A 62 8.30 14.40 -50.41
C THR A 62 7.30 14.76 -49.31
N VAL A 63 7.45 15.94 -48.71
CA VAL A 63 6.51 16.52 -47.74
C VAL A 63 5.75 17.65 -48.43
N TYR A 64 4.43 17.57 -48.46
CA TYR A 64 3.56 18.68 -48.84
C TYR A 64 3.01 19.32 -47.57
N TRP A 65 3.28 20.62 -47.36
CA TRP A 65 3.03 21.31 -46.09
C TRP A 65 1.60 21.82 -45.92
N GLY A 66 0.76 21.72 -46.96
CA GLY A 66 -0.64 22.15 -46.92
C GLY A 66 -0.86 23.65 -47.09
N ASP A 67 0.20 24.45 -47.27
CA ASP A 67 0.17 25.88 -47.60
C ASP A 67 0.49 26.16 -49.08
N GLY A 68 0.57 25.10 -49.90
CA GLY A 68 0.96 25.15 -51.31
C GLY A 68 2.45 24.93 -51.56
N THR A 69 3.26 24.81 -50.51
CA THR A 69 4.69 24.48 -50.62
C THR A 69 4.95 22.98 -50.40
N PHE A 70 6.09 22.51 -50.91
CA PHE A 70 6.56 21.14 -50.73
C PHE A 70 8.07 21.08 -50.75
N ASP A 71 8.63 20.08 -50.08
CA ASP A 71 10.06 19.80 -50.04
C ASP A 71 10.33 18.32 -50.33
N THR A 72 11.46 18.01 -50.96
CA THR A 72 11.87 16.63 -51.27
C THR A 72 13.25 16.34 -50.68
N TYR A 73 13.36 15.21 -49.98
CA TYR A 73 14.56 14.82 -49.25
C TYR A 73 15.01 13.43 -49.66
N THR A 74 16.31 13.27 -49.85
CA THR A 74 16.94 11.98 -50.19
C THR A 74 17.57 11.29 -48.96
N SER A 75 17.84 12.05 -47.89
CA SER A 75 18.30 11.54 -46.58
C SER A 75 18.25 12.65 -45.52
N SER A 76 17.09 12.86 -44.88
CA SER A 76 16.98 13.68 -43.66
C SER A 76 16.36 12.81 -42.56
N LEU A 77 16.34 13.24 -41.30
CA LEU A 77 15.54 12.57 -40.27
C LEU A 77 14.51 13.52 -39.69
N ASP A 78 14.90 14.79 -39.49
CA ASP A 78 14.01 15.87 -39.12
C ASP A 78 13.89 16.88 -40.25
N ILE A 79 12.66 17.24 -40.57
CA ILE A 79 12.35 18.22 -41.59
C ILE A 79 11.52 19.32 -40.95
N THR A 80 11.98 20.56 -41.07
CA THR A 80 11.31 21.75 -40.53
C THR A 80 10.70 22.60 -41.65
N HIS A 81 9.55 23.20 -41.37
CA HIS A 81 8.94 24.20 -42.24
C HIS A 81 8.40 25.38 -41.44
N ASP A 82 8.60 26.57 -41.98
CA ASP A 82 8.14 27.83 -41.40
C ASP A 82 6.93 28.35 -42.19
N TYR A 83 5.76 28.32 -41.55
CA TYR A 83 4.54 28.84 -42.12
C TYR A 83 4.48 30.37 -42.00
N GLY A 84 4.14 31.04 -43.10
CA GLY A 84 4.00 32.50 -43.12
C GLY A 84 2.81 33.03 -42.32
N VAL A 85 1.83 32.18 -42.00
CA VAL A 85 0.62 32.52 -41.21
C VAL A 85 0.36 31.39 -40.21
N ALA A 86 -0.03 31.75 -38.99
CA ALA A 86 -0.52 30.79 -38.00
C ALA A 86 -1.84 30.16 -38.49
N GLY A 87 -1.94 28.84 -38.45
CA GLY A 87 -3.12 28.18 -38.99
C GLY A 87 -3.14 26.68 -38.75
N THR A 88 -4.23 26.06 -39.23
CA THR A 88 -4.37 24.61 -39.27
C THR A 88 -4.11 24.14 -40.70
N TYR A 89 -3.21 23.17 -40.86
CA TYR A 89 -2.77 22.69 -42.15
C TYR A 89 -2.85 21.17 -42.20
N ASP A 90 -3.19 20.63 -43.37
CA ASP A 90 -3.11 19.20 -43.65
C ASP A 90 -1.78 18.93 -44.37
N ILE A 91 -0.90 18.16 -43.74
CA ILE A 91 0.39 17.76 -44.30
C ILE A 91 0.27 16.37 -44.94
N TYR A 92 0.94 16.18 -46.07
CA TYR A 92 0.95 14.92 -46.81
C TYR A 92 2.39 14.43 -46.97
N LEU A 93 2.66 13.23 -46.49
CA LEU A 93 3.98 12.61 -46.53
C LEU A 93 3.98 11.49 -47.56
N TYR A 94 4.74 11.67 -48.63
CA TYR A 94 4.96 10.65 -49.66
C TYR A 94 6.32 10.00 -49.42
N THR A 95 6.33 8.82 -48.79
CA THR A 95 7.55 8.12 -48.40
C THR A 95 7.41 6.61 -48.42
N ASN A 96 8.52 5.91 -48.63
CA ASN A 96 8.63 4.46 -48.49
C ASN A 96 9.05 4.02 -47.07
N SER A 97 9.41 4.96 -46.19
CA SER A 97 9.71 4.66 -44.79
C SER A 97 9.53 5.89 -43.90
N PHE A 98 8.62 5.80 -42.94
CA PHE A 98 8.35 6.86 -41.97
C PHE A 98 8.87 6.44 -40.60
N LYS A 99 9.72 7.27 -39.98
CA LYS A 99 10.17 7.11 -38.60
C LYS A 99 9.86 8.41 -37.87
N TYR A 100 8.93 8.35 -36.91
CA TYR A 100 8.50 9.52 -36.15
C TYR A 100 9.48 9.88 -35.00
N SER A 101 10.66 9.26 -34.90
CA SER A 101 11.42 9.19 -33.64
C SER A 101 11.88 10.52 -33.03
N ASP A 102 11.80 11.67 -33.70
CA ASP A 102 12.49 12.89 -33.26
C ASP A 102 11.68 14.21 -33.37
N VAL A 103 10.34 14.15 -33.39
CA VAL A 103 9.54 15.39 -33.24
C VAL A 103 9.73 15.96 -31.82
N GLY A 104 10.45 17.08 -31.75
CA GLY A 104 10.80 17.76 -30.50
C GLY A 104 9.58 18.13 -29.65
N ASN A 105 9.76 18.19 -28.33
CA ASN A 105 8.67 18.40 -27.36
C ASN A 105 7.80 19.64 -27.62
N ASN A 106 8.34 20.67 -28.27
CA ASN A 106 7.60 21.89 -28.63
C ASN A 106 6.64 21.70 -29.82
N ASP A 107 6.89 20.71 -30.67
CA ASP A 107 6.09 20.45 -31.86
C ASP A 107 5.01 19.38 -31.62
N ARG A 108 5.16 18.50 -30.64
CA ARG A 108 4.16 17.44 -30.33
C ARG A 108 2.74 18.00 -30.10
N PRO A 109 2.53 19.12 -29.37
CA PRO A 109 1.18 19.69 -29.22
C PRO A 109 0.54 20.19 -30.53
N LYS A 110 1.32 20.36 -31.61
CA LYS A 110 0.83 20.84 -32.92
C LYS A 110 0.06 19.78 -33.66
N TYR A 111 0.33 18.50 -33.42
CA TYR A 111 -0.35 17.41 -34.12
C TYR A 111 -1.75 17.22 -33.55
N LEU A 112 -2.76 17.43 -34.39
CA LEU A 112 -4.17 17.40 -34.00
C LEU A 112 -4.88 16.13 -34.44
N GLN A 113 -4.53 15.58 -35.61
CA GLN A 113 -5.29 14.47 -36.18
C GLN A 113 -4.47 13.62 -37.14
N ILE A 114 -4.53 12.31 -36.99
CA ILE A 114 -4.11 11.33 -38.00
C ILE A 114 -5.29 11.06 -38.92
N LYS A 115 -5.06 11.25 -40.23
CA LYS A 115 -6.05 11.04 -41.27
C LYS A 115 -5.83 9.80 -42.11
N ASP A 116 -4.61 9.27 -42.14
CA ASP A 116 -4.29 8.05 -42.86
C ASP A 116 -3.15 7.30 -42.16
N LEU A 117 -3.36 6.02 -41.85
CA LEU A 117 -2.38 5.12 -41.23
C LEU A 117 -1.87 4.06 -42.21
N ARG A 118 -2.36 4.00 -43.46
CA ARG A 118 -2.11 2.88 -44.38
C ARG A 118 -0.63 2.65 -44.72
N LYS A 119 0.16 3.72 -44.71
CA LYS A 119 1.61 3.67 -44.95
C LYS A 119 2.44 3.86 -43.67
N GLN A 120 1.79 3.88 -42.51
CA GLN A 120 2.48 4.00 -41.22
C GLN A 120 3.29 2.74 -40.94
N ILE A 121 4.55 2.92 -40.56
CA ILE A 121 5.41 1.84 -40.08
C ILE A 121 5.43 1.89 -38.56
N PHE A 122 5.05 0.79 -37.91
CA PHE A 122 5.16 0.65 -36.45
C PHE A 122 6.36 -0.21 -36.10
N SER A 123 7.42 0.45 -35.66
CA SER A 123 8.72 -0.13 -35.36
C SER A 123 8.97 -0.33 -33.86
N GLY A 124 8.03 0.06 -33.00
CA GLY A 124 8.11 -0.07 -31.54
C GLY A 124 8.89 1.07 -30.85
N TYR A 125 9.05 2.22 -31.53
CA TYR A 125 9.84 3.36 -31.04
C TYR A 125 8.98 4.57 -30.68
N SER A 126 7.85 4.36 -29.99
CA SER A 126 7.04 5.47 -29.47
C SER A 126 6.57 6.44 -30.55
N GLU A 127 6.09 5.90 -31.68
CA GLU A 127 5.83 6.62 -32.94
C GLU A 127 4.92 7.83 -32.82
N TYR A 128 4.11 7.93 -31.78
CA TYR A 128 3.26 9.08 -31.54
C TYR A 128 3.35 9.61 -30.11
N SER A 129 4.32 9.15 -29.33
CA SER A 129 4.32 9.39 -27.91
C SER A 129 4.39 10.88 -27.54
N GLY A 130 3.55 11.29 -26.58
CA GLY A 130 3.46 12.65 -26.06
C GLY A 130 2.71 13.63 -26.97
N MET A 131 2.09 13.16 -28.05
CA MET A 131 1.15 13.97 -28.83
C MET A 131 -0.23 14.05 -28.15
N ALA A 132 -0.29 14.83 -27.07
CA ALA A 132 -1.46 14.92 -26.21
C ALA A 132 -2.74 15.41 -26.92
N ASN A 133 -2.62 16.22 -27.98
CA ASN A 133 -3.75 16.80 -28.73
C ASN A 133 -4.22 15.94 -29.91
N MET A 134 -3.57 14.81 -30.17
CA MET A 134 -3.78 14.05 -31.39
C MET A 134 -5.02 13.15 -31.29
N THR A 135 -5.80 13.12 -32.37
CA THR A 135 -6.95 12.22 -32.56
C THR A 135 -6.74 11.34 -33.80
N VAL A 136 -7.48 10.25 -33.94
CA VAL A 136 -7.48 9.42 -35.16
C VAL A 136 -8.86 9.47 -35.80
N ILE A 137 -8.96 9.76 -37.10
CA ILE A 137 -10.27 9.74 -37.78
C ILE A 137 -10.78 8.32 -37.93
N ALA A 138 -12.11 8.16 -37.96
CA ALA A 138 -12.76 6.86 -38.12
C ALA A 138 -12.28 6.05 -39.33
N ASN A 139 -11.95 6.72 -40.44
CA ASN A 139 -11.54 6.09 -41.70
C ASN A 139 -10.04 6.23 -42.01
N ALA A 140 -9.17 6.27 -40.99
CA ALA A 140 -7.73 6.41 -41.21
C ALA A 140 -7.11 5.22 -41.98
N GLY A 141 -7.86 4.13 -42.18
CA GLY A 141 -7.42 2.97 -42.95
C GLY A 141 -6.39 2.11 -42.21
N ALA A 142 -6.30 0.85 -42.62
CA ALA A 142 -5.40 -0.13 -42.02
C ALA A 142 -3.93 0.12 -42.39
N PRO A 143 -2.99 0.19 -41.45
CA PRO A 143 -1.57 0.05 -41.77
C PRO A 143 -1.31 -1.21 -42.59
N ASP A 144 -0.39 -1.11 -43.55
CA ASP A 144 0.08 -2.25 -44.34
C ASP A 144 0.63 -3.35 -43.39
N PRO A 145 0.13 -4.60 -43.44
CA PRO A 145 0.57 -5.68 -42.56
C PRO A 145 2.09 -5.93 -42.58
N ASP A 146 2.75 -5.72 -43.72
CA ASP A 146 4.20 -5.90 -43.85
C ASP A 146 4.99 -4.80 -43.11
N ASN A 147 4.32 -3.70 -42.75
CA ASN A 147 4.86 -2.54 -42.05
C ASN A 147 4.53 -2.51 -40.53
N VAL A 148 3.91 -3.55 -39.98
CA VAL A 148 3.53 -3.61 -38.54
C VAL A 148 4.20 -4.76 -37.78
N PRO A 149 5.53 -4.73 -37.58
CA PRO A 149 6.20 -5.73 -36.76
C PRO A 149 5.80 -5.65 -35.26
N ARG A 150 5.58 -4.44 -34.71
CA ARG A 150 5.18 -4.25 -33.29
C ARG A 150 4.67 -2.83 -33.00
N VAL A 151 3.48 -2.71 -32.39
CA VAL A 151 2.87 -1.43 -31.97
C VAL A 151 3.07 -1.21 -30.46
N GLY A 152 4.33 -1.24 -30.00
CA GLY A 152 4.67 -0.97 -28.59
C GLY A 152 4.96 0.51 -28.36
N ARG A 153 4.46 1.07 -27.25
CA ARG A 153 4.63 2.50 -26.87
C ARG A 153 4.11 3.52 -27.88
N ALA A 154 3.50 3.07 -28.98
CA ALA A 154 3.23 3.90 -30.14
C ALA A 154 2.39 5.14 -29.82
N PHE A 155 1.43 5.05 -28.89
CA PHE A 155 0.54 6.15 -28.55
C PHE A 155 0.70 6.63 -27.10
N GLN A 156 1.82 6.32 -26.43
CA GLN A 156 1.98 6.66 -25.03
C GLN A 156 1.82 8.18 -24.77
N ASN A 157 1.01 8.57 -23.78
CA ASN A 157 0.68 9.96 -23.42
C ASN A 157 0.01 10.74 -24.58
N CYS A 158 -0.82 10.06 -25.38
CA CYS A 158 -1.70 10.70 -26.36
C CYS A 158 -3.10 10.90 -25.75
N ASP A 159 -3.24 11.90 -24.88
CA ASP A 159 -4.42 12.11 -24.02
C ASP A 159 -5.73 12.29 -24.80
N SER A 160 -5.70 12.84 -26.02
CA SER A 160 -6.88 13.11 -26.84
C SER A 160 -7.36 11.91 -27.69
N ILE A 161 -6.61 10.80 -27.75
CA ILE A 161 -7.04 9.63 -28.52
C ILE A 161 -8.13 8.91 -27.74
N THR A 162 -9.33 8.84 -28.34
CA THR A 162 -10.45 8.05 -27.81
C THR A 162 -10.58 6.68 -28.49
N THR A 163 -10.23 6.59 -29.78
CA THR A 163 -10.30 5.38 -30.60
C THR A 163 -9.28 5.44 -31.72
N ILE A 164 -8.81 4.28 -32.15
CA ILE A 164 -8.01 4.11 -33.37
C ILE A 164 -8.73 3.28 -34.43
N ASN A 165 -9.91 2.75 -34.11
CA ASN A 165 -10.77 1.93 -34.97
C ASN A 165 -10.01 0.75 -35.60
N ALA A 166 -9.12 0.10 -34.83
CA ALA A 166 -8.29 -0.98 -35.39
C ALA A 166 -9.10 -2.21 -35.84
N SER A 167 -10.35 -2.35 -35.40
CA SER A 167 -11.30 -3.35 -35.89
C SER A 167 -11.57 -3.21 -37.39
N GLN A 168 -11.46 -2.00 -37.94
CA GLN A 168 -11.63 -1.73 -39.37
C GLN A 168 -10.38 -2.02 -40.20
N TRP A 169 -9.26 -2.39 -39.56
CA TRP A 169 -8.00 -2.59 -40.27
C TRP A 169 -7.99 -3.88 -41.11
N GLY A 170 -9.02 -4.73 -41.01
CA GLY A 170 -9.29 -5.78 -42.00
C GLY A 170 -8.15 -6.79 -42.19
N PHE A 171 -7.33 -7.01 -41.16
CA PHE A 171 -6.23 -7.96 -41.26
C PHE A 171 -6.75 -9.37 -41.57
N PRO A 172 -6.13 -10.10 -42.51
CA PRO A 172 -6.50 -11.48 -42.79
C PRO A 172 -6.32 -12.33 -41.51
N ALA A 173 -7.00 -13.48 -41.43
CA ALA A 173 -6.86 -14.41 -40.31
C ALA A 173 -5.41 -14.85 -40.02
N THR A 174 -4.52 -14.65 -41.01
CA THR A 174 -3.08 -14.95 -40.99
C THR A 174 -2.19 -13.71 -40.87
N GLY A 175 -2.75 -12.49 -40.90
CA GLY A 175 -2.01 -11.23 -40.76
C GLY A 175 -2.00 -10.80 -39.29
N ILE A 176 -0.81 -10.72 -38.70
CA ILE A 176 -0.66 -10.56 -37.25
C ILE A 176 -0.44 -9.08 -36.96
N LEU A 177 -1.41 -8.45 -36.29
CA LEU A 177 -1.24 -7.14 -35.66
C LEU A 177 -0.70 -7.36 -34.24
N TYR A 178 0.44 -6.76 -33.92
CA TYR A 178 1.14 -6.96 -32.64
C TYR A 178 1.00 -5.73 -31.75
N PHE A 179 -0.14 -5.57 -31.06
CA PHE A 179 -0.15 -4.66 -29.91
C PHE A 179 0.74 -5.22 -28.80
N ALA A 180 1.45 -4.32 -28.13
CA ALA A 180 2.50 -4.69 -27.20
C ALA A 180 2.41 -3.85 -25.91
N ASP A 181 3.39 -4.04 -25.05
CA ASP A 181 3.52 -3.27 -23.82
C ASP A 181 3.49 -1.77 -24.10
N ASN A 182 2.85 -1.07 -23.18
CA ASN A 182 2.80 0.38 -23.12
C ASN A 182 2.15 1.11 -24.32
N THR A 183 1.43 0.44 -25.23
CA THR A 183 0.92 1.09 -26.46
C THR A 183 0.12 2.36 -26.20
N PHE A 184 -0.82 2.32 -25.25
CA PHE A 184 -1.74 3.41 -24.92
C PHE A 184 -1.53 3.94 -23.50
N THR A 185 -0.37 3.67 -22.89
CA THR A 185 -0.10 4.14 -21.53
C THR A 185 -0.28 5.66 -21.44
N GLY A 186 -1.03 6.15 -20.47
CA GLY A 186 -1.29 7.58 -20.28
C GLY A 186 -2.32 8.17 -21.23
N CYS A 187 -2.94 7.39 -22.13
CA CYS A 187 -4.03 7.88 -22.98
C CYS A 187 -5.34 8.00 -22.17
N ALA A 188 -5.47 9.07 -21.38
CA ALA A 188 -6.56 9.22 -20.41
C ALA A 188 -7.99 9.08 -21.00
N LEU A 189 -8.22 9.48 -22.26
CA LEU A 189 -9.52 9.40 -22.92
C LEU A 189 -9.73 8.15 -23.78
N PHE A 190 -8.76 7.22 -23.82
CA PHE A 190 -8.82 6.05 -24.68
C PHE A 190 -9.92 5.07 -24.22
N ASN A 191 -10.86 4.77 -25.12
CA ASN A 191 -11.99 3.88 -24.88
C ASN A 191 -12.53 3.32 -26.22
N ASP A 192 -11.71 2.53 -26.92
CA ASP A 192 -12.06 2.00 -28.24
C ASP A 192 -12.92 0.72 -28.12
N PRO A 193 -14.21 0.74 -28.53
CA PRO A 193 -15.08 -0.43 -28.40
C PRO A 193 -14.65 -1.60 -29.30
N GLY A 194 -13.77 -1.35 -30.28
CA GLY A 194 -13.21 -2.38 -31.14
C GLY A 194 -12.13 -3.22 -30.49
N VAL A 195 -11.62 -2.87 -29.30
CA VAL A 195 -10.51 -3.59 -28.63
C VAL A 195 -10.79 -5.08 -28.51
N SER A 196 -12.02 -5.47 -28.17
CA SER A 196 -12.49 -6.87 -28.10
C SER A 196 -12.17 -7.70 -29.36
N THR A 197 -12.17 -7.06 -30.52
CA THR A 197 -11.93 -7.72 -31.82
C THR A 197 -10.45 -7.79 -32.19
N TRP A 198 -9.58 -7.07 -31.47
CA TRP A 198 -8.17 -6.99 -31.80
C TRP A 198 -7.50 -8.34 -31.60
N ARG A 199 -6.47 -8.60 -32.40
CA ARG A 199 -5.56 -9.72 -32.14
C ARG A 199 -4.38 -9.18 -31.38
N VAL A 200 -4.01 -9.89 -30.34
CA VAL A 200 -2.79 -9.65 -29.60
C VAL A 200 -1.88 -10.83 -29.91
N ASP A 201 -0.64 -10.57 -30.27
CA ASP A 201 0.25 -11.65 -30.62
C ASP A 201 0.66 -12.50 -29.41
N ARG A 202 0.82 -13.80 -29.70
CA ARG A 202 1.12 -14.91 -28.81
C ARG A 202 2.56 -14.88 -28.29
N TYR A 203 3.42 -13.97 -28.76
CA TYR A 203 4.82 -13.84 -28.34
C TYR A 203 5.18 -12.49 -27.70
N VAL A 204 4.20 -11.60 -27.49
CA VAL A 204 4.47 -10.23 -27.03
C VAL A 204 3.83 -9.98 -25.67
N ASN A 205 4.60 -9.37 -24.76
CA ASN A 205 4.10 -8.88 -23.47
C ASN A 205 3.17 -7.67 -23.71
N ILE A 206 1.99 -7.65 -23.08
CA ILE A 206 1.04 -6.52 -23.14
C ILE A 206 0.90 -5.77 -21.83
N GLY A 207 1.80 -6.01 -20.89
CA GLY A 207 1.83 -5.27 -19.64
C GLY A 207 1.78 -3.76 -19.89
N GLN A 208 1.01 -3.06 -19.07
CA GLN A 208 0.83 -1.60 -19.13
C GLN A 208 0.20 -1.06 -20.42
N MET A 209 -0.30 -1.91 -21.33
CA MET A 209 -0.84 -1.45 -22.61
C MET A 209 -1.92 -0.38 -22.44
N PHE A 210 -2.79 -0.49 -21.43
CA PHE A 210 -3.85 0.48 -21.14
C PHE A 210 -3.63 1.23 -19.82
N LYS A 211 -2.43 1.18 -19.25
CA LYS A 211 -2.13 1.88 -18.01
C LYS A 211 -2.51 3.38 -18.11
N ASP A 212 -3.16 3.91 -17.08
CA ASP A 212 -3.65 5.30 -16.98
C ASP A 212 -4.64 5.70 -18.09
N CYS A 213 -5.27 4.73 -18.78
CA CYS A 213 -6.44 4.98 -19.63
C CYS A 213 -7.69 5.18 -18.75
N LEU A 214 -7.83 6.37 -18.18
CA LEU A 214 -8.85 6.69 -17.17
C LEU A 214 -10.29 6.41 -17.64
N SER A 215 -10.56 6.57 -18.93
CA SER A 215 -11.90 6.38 -19.54
C SER A 215 -12.16 4.97 -20.09
N PHE A 216 -11.24 4.02 -19.89
CA PHE A 216 -11.31 2.70 -20.48
C PHE A 216 -12.40 1.83 -19.84
N GLU A 217 -13.42 1.46 -20.62
CA GLU A 217 -14.58 0.66 -20.20
C GLU A 217 -15.06 -0.21 -21.38
N VAL A 218 -14.19 -1.10 -21.85
CA VAL A 218 -14.46 -1.97 -23.01
C VAL A 218 -14.79 -3.38 -22.55
N ASP A 219 -15.81 -4.01 -23.15
CA ASP A 219 -16.08 -5.45 -23.02
C ASP A 219 -14.95 -6.24 -23.68
N LEU A 220 -14.30 -7.13 -22.92
CA LEU A 220 -13.16 -7.93 -23.35
C LEU A 220 -13.47 -9.44 -23.39
N SER A 221 -14.75 -9.83 -23.39
CA SER A 221 -15.16 -11.24 -23.50
C SER A 221 -14.56 -11.96 -24.71
N ASP A 222 -14.47 -11.29 -25.86
CA ASP A 222 -13.90 -11.85 -27.10
C ASP A 222 -12.36 -12.05 -27.05
N TRP A 223 -11.68 -11.56 -26.01
CA TRP A 223 -10.25 -11.82 -25.78
C TRP A 223 -9.97 -13.18 -25.15
N ALA A 224 -10.97 -13.84 -24.58
CA ALA A 224 -10.87 -15.12 -23.89
C ALA A 224 -9.95 -16.15 -24.56
N ASN A 225 -10.15 -16.33 -25.87
CA ASN A 225 -9.47 -17.34 -26.69
C ASN A 225 -8.24 -16.80 -27.43
N ARG A 226 -7.80 -15.58 -27.12
CA ARG A 226 -6.76 -14.86 -27.87
C ARG A 226 -5.47 -14.66 -27.07
N LEU A 227 -5.44 -15.11 -25.82
CA LEU A 227 -4.28 -15.03 -24.92
C LEU A 227 -3.45 -16.33 -24.87
N SER A 228 -4.00 -17.48 -25.30
CA SER A 228 -3.35 -18.79 -25.25
C SER A 228 -2.11 -18.88 -26.15
N THR A 229 -0.97 -19.33 -25.61
CA THR A 229 0.26 -19.56 -26.38
C THR A 229 0.33 -21.01 -26.90
N PRO A 230 0.84 -21.28 -28.13
CA PRO A 230 1.00 -22.65 -28.62
C PRO A 230 2.20 -23.39 -28.02
N ASN A 231 3.10 -22.69 -27.32
CA ASN A 231 4.42 -23.19 -26.92
C ASN A 231 4.71 -23.11 -25.41
N GLY A 232 3.74 -22.68 -24.58
CA GLY A 232 3.90 -22.66 -23.12
C GLY A 232 4.85 -21.58 -22.57
N THR A 233 5.19 -20.54 -23.34
CA THR A 233 6.01 -19.43 -22.83
C THR A 233 5.16 -18.54 -21.93
N PRO A 234 5.54 -18.33 -20.65
CA PRO A 234 4.69 -17.57 -19.75
C PRO A 234 4.57 -16.09 -20.12
N ARG A 235 3.37 -15.54 -19.98
CA ARG A 235 3.05 -14.14 -20.28
C ARG A 235 2.89 -13.32 -19.00
N SER A 236 3.36 -12.07 -19.01
CA SER A 236 2.98 -11.10 -17.98
C SER A 236 1.79 -10.27 -18.48
N LEU A 237 0.77 -10.13 -17.63
CA LEU A 237 -0.33 -9.16 -17.78
C LEU A 237 -0.13 -7.96 -16.85
N GLY A 238 1.10 -7.80 -16.33
CA GLY A 238 1.38 -6.85 -15.27
C GLY A 238 1.10 -5.40 -15.67
N GLY A 239 0.34 -4.70 -14.83
CA GLY A 239 -0.06 -3.30 -15.05
C GLY A 239 -1.00 -3.07 -16.23
N LEU A 240 -1.56 -4.10 -16.87
CA LEU A 240 -2.36 -3.97 -18.10
C LEU A 240 -3.46 -2.89 -18.00
N PHE A 241 -4.13 -2.80 -16.85
CA PHE A 241 -5.21 -1.85 -16.56
C PHE A 241 -4.92 -0.94 -15.35
N ASP A 242 -3.64 -0.82 -14.95
CA ASP A 242 -3.23 0.05 -13.83
C ASP A 242 -3.72 1.49 -14.06
N GLY A 243 -4.43 2.09 -13.11
CA GLY A 243 -4.93 3.46 -13.20
C GLY A 243 -6.17 3.63 -14.07
N CYS A 244 -6.76 2.57 -14.65
CA CYS A 244 -8.02 2.66 -15.39
C CYS A 244 -9.20 2.89 -14.44
N SER A 245 -9.43 4.14 -14.02
CA SER A 245 -10.38 4.50 -12.97
C SER A 245 -11.85 4.28 -13.34
N SER A 246 -12.20 4.24 -14.63
CA SER A 246 -13.56 3.92 -15.09
C SER A 246 -13.78 2.44 -15.42
N PHE A 247 -12.77 1.58 -15.22
CA PHE A 247 -12.83 0.17 -15.60
C PHE A 247 -13.76 -0.61 -14.66
N THR A 248 -15.02 -0.81 -15.06
CA THR A 248 -16.06 -1.39 -14.21
C THR A 248 -17.02 -2.28 -15.01
N ASN A 249 -17.67 -3.24 -14.35
CA ASN A 249 -18.71 -4.13 -14.89
C ASN A 249 -20.07 -3.39 -15.05
N GLY A 250 -20.06 -2.08 -15.32
CA GLY A 250 -21.05 -1.13 -14.74
C GLY A 250 -21.66 0.00 -15.60
N GLY A 251 -21.43 0.15 -16.91
CA GLY A 251 -22.36 0.90 -17.78
C GLY A 251 -21.83 1.34 -19.17
N VAL A 252 -22.35 0.85 -20.30
CA VAL A 252 -23.73 1.02 -20.82
C VAL A 252 -24.30 -0.36 -21.20
N GLY A 253 -25.40 -0.77 -20.56
CA GLY A 253 -26.18 -1.96 -20.96
C GLY A 253 -25.98 -3.22 -20.12
N GLY A 254 -25.18 -3.20 -19.05
CA GLY A 254 -25.02 -4.34 -18.13
C GLY A 254 -24.27 -5.54 -18.74
N VAL A 255 -23.44 -5.29 -19.75
CA VAL A 255 -22.52 -6.28 -20.33
C VAL A 255 -21.22 -6.18 -19.51
N GLY A 256 -20.79 -7.28 -18.90
CA GLY A 256 -19.59 -7.27 -18.07
C GLY A 256 -18.30 -7.13 -18.86
N LEU A 257 -17.18 -6.88 -18.16
CA LEU A 257 -15.86 -6.76 -18.79
C LEU A 257 -15.39 -8.08 -19.42
N GLY A 258 -16.00 -9.21 -19.04
CA GLY A 258 -15.80 -10.52 -19.65
C GLY A 258 -14.45 -11.14 -19.32
N LEU A 259 -13.79 -10.69 -18.24
CA LEU A 259 -12.47 -11.17 -17.84
C LEU A 259 -12.52 -12.59 -17.28
N ASP A 260 -13.64 -12.99 -16.69
CA ASP A 260 -13.89 -14.35 -16.20
C ASP A 260 -13.60 -15.40 -17.27
N SER A 261 -13.95 -15.12 -18.53
CA SER A 261 -13.74 -16.04 -19.65
C SER A 261 -12.28 -16.20 -20.12
N TRP A 262 -11.33 -15.43 -19.57
CA TRP A 262 -9.94 -15.46 -20.02
C TRP A 262 -9.20 -16.74 -19.61
N ASP A 263 -8.53 -17.38 -20.59
CA ASP A 263 -7.52 -18.40 -20.32
C ASP A 263 -6.19 -17.74 -19.91
N ILE A 264 -5.90 -17.80 -18.61
CA ILE A 264 -4.65 -17.29 -18.03
C ILE A 264 -3.73 -18.41 -17.52
N SER A 265 -3.97 -19.66 -17.91
CA SER A 265 -3.22 -20.84 -17.41
C SER A 265 -1.70 -20.77 -17.67
N THR A 266 -1.26 -19.95 -18.63
CA THR A 266 0.16 -19.71 -18.94
C THR A 266 0.66 -18.34 -18.47
N VAL A 267 -0.10 -17.57 -17.68
CA VAL A 267 0.32 -16.25 -17.20
C VAL A 267 1.17 -16.43 -15.94
N ASN A 268 2.37 -15.85 -15.92
CA ASN A 268 3.24 -15.92 -14.72
C ASN A 268 3.16 -14.68 -13.83
N SER A 269 2.61 -13.57 -14.31
CA SER A 269 2.63 -12.31 -13.59
C SER A 269 1.35 -11.54 -13.83
N LEU A 270 0.65 -11.27 -12.72
CA LEU A 270 -0.51 -10.39 -12.60
C LEU A 270 -0.18 -9.09 -11.86
N GLY A 271 1.11 -8.85 -11.59
CA GLY A 271 1.58 -7.73 -10.78
C GLY A 271 1.07 -6.39 -11.28
N SER A 272 0.46 -5.60 -10.39
CA SER A 272 -0.18 -4.31 -10.68
C SER A 272 -1.30 -4.33 -11.73
N MET A 273 -1.78 -5.50 -12.19
CA MET A 273 -2.71 -5.58 -13.34
C MET A 273 -3.93 -4.65 -13.21
N PHE A 274 -4.47 -4.51 -11.99
CA PHE A 274 -5.60 -3.64 -11.67
C PHE A 274 -5.25 -2.59 -10.61
N ALA A 275 -3.96 -2.26 -10.42
CA ALA A 275 -3.57 -1.25 -9.44
C ALA A 275 -4.29 0.08 -9.75
N ASN A 276 -4.79 0.78 -8.74
CA ASN A 276 -5.48 2.06 -8.86
C ASN A 276 -6.73 2.09 -9.78
N SER A 277 -7.21 0.94 -10.26
CA SER A 277 -8.45 0.81 -11.04
C SER A 277 -9.65 0.86 -10.08
N CYS A 278 -9.91 2.03 -9.50
CA CYS A 278 -10.78 2.16 -8.32
C CYS A 278 -12.24 1.70 -8.50
N ALA A 279 -12.74 1.64 -9.74
CA ALA A 279 -14.08 1.15 -10.11
C ALA A 279 -14.13 -0.35 -10.49
N PHE A 280 -12.99 -1.05 -10.50
CA PHE A 280 -12.91 -2.46 -10.86
C PHE A 280 -13.69 -3.35 -9.89
N ASN A 281 -14.56 -4.20 -10.44
CA ASN A 281 -15.49 -5.05 -9.69
C ASN A 281 -15.94 -6.31 -10.48
N ASP A 282 -15.13 -6.77 -11.43
CA ASP A 282 -15.47 -7.97 -12.21
C ASP A 282 -15.15 -9.28 -11.45
N ARG A 283 -15.78 -10.37 -11.88
CA ARG A 283 -15.56 -11.72 -11.32
C ARG A 283 -14.35 -12.38 -11.95
N LEU A 284 -13.59 -13.16 -11.15
CA LEU A 284 -12.36 -13.82 -11.58
C LEU A 284 -12.31 -15.32 -11.18
N ASP A 285 -13.47 -15.94 -10.95
CA ASP A 285 -13.58 -17.31 -10.39
C ASP A 285 -13.00 -18.41 -11.31
N SER A 286 -13.01 -18.21 -12.62
CA SER A 286 -12.65 -19.24 -13.63
C SER A 286 -11.18 -19.20 -14.04
N TRP A 287 -10.37 -18.34 -13.41
CA TRP A 287 -8.96 -18.20 -13.72
C TRP A 287 -8.12 -19.35 -13.16
N ASP A 288 -7.41 -20.05 -14.05
CA ASP A 288 -6.33 -20.96 -13.65
C ASP A 288 -5.06 -20.16 -13.32
N THR A 289 -4.83 -19.98 -12.01
CA THR A 289 -3.71 -19.19 -11.47
C THR A 289 -2.47 -20.02 -11.13
N SER A 290 -2.46 -21.32 -11.44
CA SER A 290 -1.40 -22.27 -11.04
C SER A 290 -0.01 -21.93 -11.58
N SER A 291 0.10 -21.14 -12.66
CA SER A 291 1.37 -20.67 -13.22
C SER A 291 1.82 -19.29 -12.71
N VAL A 292 0.98 -18.58 -11.95
CA VAL A 292 1.25 -17.21 -11.51
C VAL A 292 2.25 -17.23 -10.35
N THR A 293 3.38 -16.54 -10.54
CA THR A 293 4.41 -16.39 -9.51
C THR A 293 4.43 -15.00 -8.87
N ASN A 294 3.90 -13.98 -9.56
CA ASN A 294 3.88 -12.59 -9.10
C ASN A 294 2.46 -12.00 -9.11
N MET A 295 1.97 -11.62 -7.92
CA MET A 295 0.70 -10.91 -7.69
C MET A 295 0.92 -9.54 -7.02
N ALA A 296 2.16 -9.05 -6.98
CA ALA A 296 2.52 -7.82 -6.31
C ALA A 296 1.67 -6.64 -6.78
N SER A 297 1.12 -5.86 -5.85
CA SER A 297 0.29 -4.68 -6.13
C SER A 297 -0.95 -4.90 -7.01
N MET A 298 -1.36 -6.15 -7.28
CA MET A 298 -2.42 -6.44 -8.27
C MET A 298 -3.70 -5.62 -8.05
N PHE A 299 -4.09 -5.42 -6.78
CA PHE A 299 -5.28 -4.65 -6.36
C PHE A 299 -4.95 -3.42 -5.51
N LEU A 300 -3.71 -2.92 -5.56
CA LEU A 300 -3.27 -1.72 -4.85
C LEU A 300 -4.27 -0.57 -5.09
N GLY A 301 -4.73 0.10 -4.03
CA GLY A 301 -5.60 1.29 -4.14
C GLY A 301 -7.01 1.05 -4.67
N ASN A 302 -7.47 -0.20 -4.81
CA ASN A 302 -8.83 -0.49 -5.27
C ASN A 302 -9.89 -0.13 -4.22
N SER A 303 -11.09 0.25 -4.68
CA SER A 303 -12.20 0.63 -3.80
C SER A 303 -13.56 0.00 -4.13
N ALA A 304 -13.76 -0.52 -5.36
CA ALA A 304 -15.02 -1.11 -5.78
C ALA A 304 -15.02 -2.65 -5.79
N PHE A 305 -13.84 -3.27 -5.79
CA PHE A 305 -13.67 -4.72 -5.90
C PHE A 305 -14.17 -5.43 -4.64
N THR A 306 -15.48 -5.60 -4.47
CA THR A 306 -16.13 -6.06 -3.23
C THR A 306 -17.10 -7.22 -3.46
N ASN A 307 -17.31 -8.03 -2.42
CA ASN A 307 -18.37 -9.04 -2.38
C ASN A 307 -19.79 -8.43 -2.19
N ALA A 308 -19.89 -7.12 -1.96
CA ALA A 308 -21.11 -6.43 -1.55
C ALA A 308 -22.08 -6.15 -2.72
N GLY A 309 -22.58 -7.21 -3.37
CA GLY A 309 -23.55 -7.09 -4.45
C GLY A 309 -24.03 -8.40 -5.05
N GLN A 310 -23.33 -9.52 -4.81
CA GLN A 310 -23.74 -10.82 -5.32
C GLN A 310 -24.16 -11.73 -4.16
N SER A 311 -25.42 -12.15 -4.20
CA SER A 311 -26.02 -13.09 -3.26
C SER A 311 -25.22 -14.40 -3.20
N GLY A 312 -24.24 -14.49 -2.30
CA GLY A 312 -23.58 -15.75 -1.93
C GLY A 312 -22.53 -16.30 -2.91
N VAL A 313 -22.04 -15.49 -3.85
CA VAL A 313 -20.91 -15.85 -4.73
C VAL A 313 -19.86 -14.75 -4.59
N GLY A 314 -18.69 -15.10 -4.05
CA GLY A 314 -17.58 -14.16 -3.90
C GLY A 314 -17.05 -13.66 -5.25
N LEU A 315 -16.07 -12.75 -5.21
CA LEU A 315 -15.31 -12.30 -6.39
C LEU A 315 -14.51 -13.43 -7.08
N GLY A 316 -14.49 -14.64 -6.51
CA GLY A 316 -13.88 -15.83 -7.08
C GLY A 316 -12.42 -16.05 -6.77
N ILE A 317 -11.78 -15.12 -6.07
CA ILE A 317 -10.35 -15.18 -5.79
C ILE A 317 -10.00 -16.19 -4.68
N ASP A 318 -10.99 -16.66 -3.92
CA ASP A 318 -10.83 -17.64 -2.86
C ASP A 318 -10.50 -19.05 -3.38
N ALA A 319 -10.84 -19.33 -4.65
CA ALA A 319 -10.58 -20.61 -5.32
C ALA A 319 -9.27 -20.63 -6.14
N TRP A 320 -8.49 -19.55 -6.12
CA TRP A 320 -7.23 -19.47 -6.85
C TRP A 320 -6.17 -20.44 -6.31
N ASP A 321 -5.41 -21.04 -7.23
CA ASP A 321 -4.21 -21.81 -6.89
C ASP A 321 -3.04 -20.84 -6.76
N THR A 322 -2.66 -20.54 -5.51
CA THR A 322 -1.54 -19.65 -5.19
C THR A 322 -0.25 -20.40 -4.90
N SER A 323 -0.21 -21.72 -5.12
CA SER A 323 0.94 -22.56 -4.73
C SER A 323 2.25 -22.18 -5.43
N ALA A 324 2.20 -21.52 -6.59
CA ALA A 324 3.39 -21.03 -7.31
C ALA A 324 3.78 -19.58 -6.95
N VAL A 325 2.97 -18.87 -6.17
CA VAL A 325 3.15 -17.43 -5.91
C VAL A 325 4.33 -17.22 -4.95
N THR A 326 5.26 -16.34 -5.36
CA THR A 326 6.42 -15.94 -4.55
C THR A 326 6.31 -14.50 -4.04
N ASP A 327 5.55 -13.65 -4.72
CA ASP A 327 5.46 -12.21 -4.43
C ASP A 327 4.00 -11.74 -4.33
N MET A 328 3.61 -11.34 -3.11
CA MET A 328 2.31 -10.74 -2.77
C MET A 328 2.47 -9.30 -2.22
N GLY A 329 3.64 -8.69 -2.40
CA GLY A 329 3.93 -7.36 -1.88
C GLY A 329 2.92 -6.33 -2.37
N PHE A 330 2.41 -5.48 -1.47
CA PHE A 330 1.46 -4.40 -1.75
C PHE A 330 0.12 -4.83 -2.37
N MET A 331 -0.16 -6.14 -2.50
CA MET A 331 -1.26 -6.66 -3.32
C MET A 331 -2.61 -5.97 -3.04
N PHE A 332 -2.91 -5.69 -1.78
CA PHE A 332 -4.12 -5.00 -1.31
C PHE A 332 -3.80 -3.73 -0.54
N SER A 333 -2.59 -3.17 -0.64
CA SER A 333 -2.25 -1.90 0.03
C SER A 333 -3.23 -0.81 -0.38
N THR A 334 -3.54 0.10 0.55
CA THR A 334 -4.47 1.23 0.40
C THR A 334 -5.85 0.87 -0.13
N TYR A 335 -6.25 -0.40 -0.05
CA TYR A 335 -7.56 -0.88 -0.47
C TYR A 335 -8.67 -0.32 0.44
N ARG A 336 -9.68 0.31 -0.17
CA ARG A 336 -10.71 1.12 0.52
C ARG A 336 -12.14 0.63 0.32
N ALA A 337 -12.32 -0.66 0.07
CA ALA A 337 -13.61 -1.16 -0.35
C ALA A 337 -14.54 -1.43 0.84
N GLY A 338 -15.87 -1.28 0.65
CA GLY A 338 -16.86 -1.30 1.73
C GLY A 338 -17.12 -2.67 2.41
N SER A 339 -16.44 -3.73 1.98
CA SER A 339 -16.52 -5.08 2.55
C SER A 339 -15.21 -5.84 2.34
N GLY A 340 -14.88 -6.79 3.23
CA GLY A 340 -13.70 -7.65 3.09
C GLY A 340 -13.80 -8.70 1.96
N PHE A 341 -12.67 -9.37 1.70
CA PHE A 341 -12.50 -10.45 0.71
C PHE A 341 -11.90 -11.71 1.38
N TYR A 342 -12.02 -12.89 0.77
CA TYR A 342 -11.58 -14.17 1.35
C TYR A 342 -10.27 -14.67 0.73
N VAL A 343 -9.24 -14.83 1.56
CA VAL A 343 -7.90 -15.31 1.15
C VAL A 343 -7.32 -16.36 2.10
N GLY A 344 -8.11 -16.83 3.08
CA GLY A 344 -7.66 -17.83 4.05
C GLY A 344 -7.28 -19.17 3.41
N GLY A 345 -7.94 -19.53 2.31
CA GLY A 345 -7.67 -20.77 1.57
C GLY A 345 -6.40 -20.76 0.71
N TRP A 346 -5.68 -19.64 0.61
CA TRP A 346 -4.49 -19.53 -0.23
C TRP A 346 -3.32 -20.34 0.34
N ASP A 347 -2.60 -21.03 -0.54
CA ASP A 347 -1.30 -21.61 -0.25
C ASP A 347 -0.23 -20.51 -0.34
N THR A 348 0.38 -20.19 0.81
CA THR A 348 1.44 -19.18 0.92
C THR A 348 2.83 -19.79 1.07
N SER A 349 2.96 -21.13 0.96
CA SER A 349 4.20 -21.85 1.29
C SER A 349 5.40 -21.44 0.44
N ASN A 350 5.20 -20.92 -0.77
CA ASN A 350 6.28 -20.41 -1.63
C ASN A 350 6.45 -18.88 -1.58
N VAL A 351 5.62 -18.16 -0.82
CA VAL A 351 5.66 -16.70 -0.75
C VAL A 351 6.89 -16.23 0.03
N THR A 352 7.66 -15.35 -0.58
CA THR A 352 8.84 -14.71 0.03
C THR A 352 8.59 -13.25 0.40
N ASP A 353 7.70 -12.55 -0.32
CA ASP A 353 7.43 -11.13 -0.10
C ASP A 353 5.96 -10.87 0.25
N MET A 354 5.72 -10.32 1.45
CA MET A 354 4.43 -9.82 1.93
C MET A 354 4.49 -8.35 2.36
N GLU A 355 5.51 -7.60 1.90
CA GLU A 355 5.68 -6.19 2.22
C GLU A 355 4.39 -5.42 1.93
N ARG A 356 3.84 -4.77 2.95
CA ARG A 356 2.67 -3.90 2.85
C ARG A 356 1.46 -4.56 2.19
N MET A 357 1.35 -5.89 2.19
CA MET A 357 0.29 -6.61 1.49
C MET A 357 -1.11 -6.05 1.79
N PHE A 358 -1.36 -5.64 3.05
CA PHE A 358 -2.61 -5.03 3.51
C PHE A 358 -2.43 -3.64 4.11
N GLY A 359 -1.30 -2.96 3.88
CA GLY A 359 -1.01 -1.68 4.52
C GLY A 359 -2.03 -0.59 4.16
N SER A 360 -2.52 0.15 5.16
CA SER A 360 -3.49 1.24 5.05
C SER A 360 -4.87 0.83 4.50
N THR A 361 -5.29 -0.42 4.74
CA THR A 361 -6.62 -0.92 4.34
C THR A 361 -7.74 -0.53 5.32
N THR A 362 -8.92 -0.19 4.79
CA THR A 362 -10.04 0.34 5.61
C THR A 362 -11.06 -0.70 6.05
N TYR A 363 -11.14 -1.86 5.41
CA TYR A 363 -12.04 -2.95 5.79
C TYR A 363 -11.37 -4.29 5.50
N PHE A 364 -10.76 -4.85 6.53
CA PHE A 364 -10.18 -6.19 6.48
C PHE A 364 -11.16 -7.14 7.18
N PHE A 365 -11.69 -8.14 6.46
CA PHE A 365 -12.63 -9.16 6.98
C PHE A 365 -13.88 -8.65 7.74
N ALA A 366 -14.35 -7.42 7.45
CA ALA A 366 -15.53 -6.85 8.10
C ALA A 366 -16.83 -7.33 7.43
N ASN A 367 -17.76 -7.84 8.25
CA ASN A 367 -18.81 -8.82 7.91
C ASN A 367 -18.12 -10.14 7.51
N TRP A 368 -18.49 -11.34 7.92
CA TRP A 368 -19.67 -12.13 7.59
C TRP A 368 -19.50 -13.41 8.46
N GLY A 369 -20.58 -13.95 9.02
CA GLY A 369 -20.55 -15.02 10.03
C GLY A 369 -20.00 -16.36 9.54
N THR A 370 -19.55 -17.19 10.49
CA THR A 370 -19.41 -18.68 10.42
C THR A 370 -18.64 -19.33 9.26
N TRP A 371 -17.99 -18.60 8.36
CA TRP A 371 -17.11 -19.24 7.36
C TRP A 371 -15.75 -19.54 7.98
N ASN A 372 -15.52 -20.82 8.31
CA ASN A 372 -14.23 -21.41 8.72
C ASN A 372 -13.08 -21.24 7.70
N ASN A 373 -13.29 -20.54 6.57
CA ASN A 373 -12.34 -20.37 5.47
C ASN A 373 -11.80 -18.92 5.31
N GLY A 374 -12.08 -18.03 6.28
CA GLY A 374 -11.67 -16.62 6.25
C GLY A 374 -10.46 -16.27 7.12
N SER A 375 -10.00 -17.19 7.97
CA SER A 375 -8.81 -16.95 8.80
C SER A 375 -7.54 -17.09 7.96
N ILE A 376 -6.55 -16.25 8.22
CA ILE A 376 -5.20 -16.37 7.65
C ILE A 376 -4.24 -17.13 8.57
N ASP A 377 -4.71 -17.65 9.71
CA ASP A 377 -3.85 -18.34 10.69
C ASP A 377 -3.16 -19.56 10.06
N ASN A 378 -3.84 -20.24 9.13
CA ASN A 378 -3.37 -21.44 8.44
C ASN A 378 -2.27 -21.18 7.39
N TRP A 379 -1.94 -19.93 7.08
CA TRP A 379 -0.88 -19.61 6.11
C TRP A 379 0.48 -20.13 6.58
N ASP A 380 1.20 -20.80 5.66
CA ASP A 380 2.61 -21.10 5.84
C ASP A 380 3.43 -19.87 5.45
N VAL A 381 3.97 -19.19 6.48
CA VAL A 381 4.80 -17.99 6.31
C VAL A 381 6.29 -18.31 6.51
N SER A 382 6.68 -19.58 6.44
CA SER A 382 8.04 -20.02 6.78
C SER A 382 9.11 -19.54 5.80
N ASN A 383 8.74 -19.30 4.54
CA ASN A 383 9.61 -18.76 3.49
C ASN A 383 9.55 -17.24 3.32
N VAL A 384 8.66 -16.55 4.04
CA VAL A 384 8.52 -15.09 3.92
C VAL A 384 9.75 -14.40 4.52
N THR A 385 10.43 -13.58 3.71
CA THR A 385 11.64 -12.83 4.11
C THR A 385 11.31 -11.42 4.62
N THR A 386 10.17 -10.85 4.21
CA THR A 386 9.72 -9.54 4.69
C THR A 386 8.21 -9.47 4.89
N MET A 387 7.79 -8.91 6.03
CA MET A 387 6.41 -8.49 6.32
C MET A 387 6.37 -7.01 6.74
N SER A 388 7.35 -6.21 6.27
CA SER A 388 7.40 -4.78 6.55
C SER A 388 6.06 -4.13 6.18
N GLN A 389 5.49 -3.37 7.11
CA GLN A 389 4.23 -2.64 6.94
C GLN A 389 3.01 -3.50 6.53
N MET A 390 3.06 -4.84 6.65
CA MET A 390 2.03 -5.74 6.13
C MET A 390 0.61 -5.33 6.58
N PHE A 391 0.46 -4.94 7.85
CA PHE A 391 -0.78 -4.46 8.46
C PHE A 391 -0.67 -3.02 9.01
N ASN A 392 0.32 -2.24 8.55
CA ASN A 392 0.49 -0.86 8.99
C ASN A 392 -0.76 -0.03 8.65
N ASP A 393 -1.27 0.78 9.57
CA ASP A 393 -2.48 1.61 9.38
C ASP A 393 -3.75 0.83 8.97
N VAL A 394 -3.82 -0.48 9.26
CA VAL A 394 -5.04 -1.26 9.04
C VAL A 394 -6.07 -0.91 10.10
N SER A 395 -7.18 -0.34 9.65
CA SER A 395 -8.30 0.17 10.48
C SER A 395 -8.99 -0.85 11.39
N ALA A 396 -9.02 -2.14 11.02
CA ALA A 396 -9.78 -3.18 11.71
C ALA A 396 -9.12 -4.57 11.55
N PHE A 397 -7.86 -4.72 11.98
CA PHE A 397 -7.20 -6.02 11.99
C PHE A 397 -7.56 -6.83 13.24
N ASN A 398 -8.16 -8.00 13.07
CA ASN A 398 -8.60 -8.88 14.17
C ASN A 398 -8.45 -10.38 13.88
N GLN A 399 -7.42 -10.77 13.10
CA GLN A 399 -7.20 -12.17 12.74
C GLN A 399 -6.21 -12.86 13.72
N PRO A 400 -6.39 -14.15 14.03
CA PRO A 400 -5.40 -14.93 14.77
C PRO A 400 -4.17 -15.22 13.90
N LEU A 401 -2.98 -15.23 14.53
CA LEU A 401 -1.68 -15.50 13.90
C LEU A 401 -0.83 -16.53 14.69
N SER A 402 -1.49 -17.43 15.42
CA SER A 402 -0.92 -18.52 16.23
C SER A 402 -0.06 -19.50 15.48
N SER A 403 -0.50 -19.88 14.30
CA SER A 403 0.09 -21.02 13.58
C SER A 403 1.27 -20.57 12.71
N TRP A 404 1.45 -19.26 12.56
CA TRP A 404 2.54 -18.66 11.82
C TRP A 404 3.91 -18.98 12.43
N ARG A 405 4.88 -19.27 11.55
CA ARG A 405 6.27 -19.58 11.89
C ARG A 405 7.20 -18.81 10.95
N PRO A 406 7.40 -17.49 11.17
CA PRO A 406 8.14 -16.62 10.25
C PRO A 406 9.68 -16.82 10.34
N ILE A 407 10.14 -18.06 10.14
CA ILE A 407 11.53 -18.46 10.42
C ILE A 407 12.54 -17.80 9.46
N SER A 408 12.15 -17.50 8.22
CA SER A 408 13.02 -16.85 7.23
C SER A 408 12.88 -15.31 7.24
N CYS A 409 12.00 -14.76 8.06
CA CYS A 409 11.72 -13.33 8.03
C CYS A 409 12.86 -12.52 8.63
N GLU A 410 13.32 -11.49 7.91
CA GLU A 410 14.39 -10.60 8.33
C GLU A 410 13.86 -9.20 8.72
N ASN A 411 12.67 -8.82 8.24
CA ASN A 411 12.12 -7.48 8.40
C ASN A 411 10.63 -7.46 8.83
N PHE A 412 10.37 -6.89 10.01
CA PHE A 412 9.04 -6.61 10.58
C PHE A 412 8.79 -5.11 10.79
N GLU A 413 9.56 -4.23 10.15
CA GLU A 413 9.40 -2.78 10.28
C GLU A 413 7.93 -2.37 10.10
N GLN A 414 7.37 -1.70 11.11
CA GLN A 414 6.00 -1.19 11.11
C GLN A 414 4.92 -2.23 10.81
N MET A 415 5.17 -3.55 10.97
CA MET A 415 4.22 -4.59 10.56
C MET A 415 2.79 -4.35 11.07
N PHE A 416 2.62 -3.88 12.32
CA PHE A 416 1.34 -3.50 12.93
C PHE A 416 1.27 -2.02 13.31
N GLY A 417 2.24 -1.21 12.86
CA GLY A 417 2.33 0.19 13.22
C GLY A 417 1.11 1.01 12.79
N ALA A 418 0.88 2.14 13.44
CA ALA A 418 -0.05 3.15 12.96
C ALA A 418 0.63 4.51 12.86
N GLY A 419 0.52 5.14 11.68
CA GLY A 419 0.88 6.52 11.47
C GLY A 419 0.00 7.46 12.31
N TYR A 420 0.53 8.63 12.66
CA TYR A 420 -0.10 9.61 13.57
C TYR A 420 -1.49 10.16 13.17
N ASN A 421 -2.12 9.67 12.09
CA ASN A 421 -3.37 10.21 11.53
C ASN A 421 -4.50 9.20 11.28
N SER A 422 -4.39 7.97 11.77
CA SER A 422 -5.42 6.94 11.57
C SER A 422 -6.29 6.81 12.83
N ALA A 423 -7.35 7.63 12.92
CA ALA A 423 -8.36 7.51 13.96
C ALA A 423 -9.27 6.33 13.64
N MET A 424 -9.17 5.21 14.35
CA MET A 424 -10.19 4.14 14.35
C MET A 424 -9.99 3.17 15.52
N THR A 425 -11.10 2.81 16.16
CA THR A 425 -11.19 1.92 17.32
C THR A 425 -11.73 0.55 16.92
N PHE A 426 -11.02 -0.53 17.26
CA PHE A 426 -11.59 -1.88 17.31
C PHE A 426 -11.15 -2.61 18.59
N ASP A 427 -11.81 -2.36 19.71
CA ASP A 427 -11.47 -3.04 20.97
C ASP A 427 -12.60 -3.96 21.40
N GLN A 428 -12.64 -5.18 20.83
CA GLN A 428 -13.27 -6.29 21.53
C GLN A 428 -12.43 -7.57 21.38
N ASN A 429 -12.14 -8.17 22.52
CA ASN A 429 -11.69 -9.56 22.65
C ASN A 429 -12.78 -10.49 22.08
N ILE A 430 -12.46 -11.38 21.12
CA ILE A 430 -13.43 -12.33 20.56
C ILE A 430 -14.07 -13.19 21.68
N GLY A 431 -13.32 -13.52 22.73
CA GLY A 431 -13.81 -14.25 23.91
C GLY A 431 -14.69 -13.43 24.86
N ALA A 432 -14.73 -12.11 24.74
CA ALA A 432 -15.64 -11.22 25.47
C ALA A 432 -16.93 -10.93 24.68
N TRP A 433 -17.08 -11.49 23.47
CA TRP A 433 -18.33 -11.45 22.74
C TRP A 433 -19.32 -12.35 23.47
N THR A 434 -19.99 -11.80 24.49
CA THR A 434 -21.27 -12.35 24.90
C THR A 434 -22.17 -12.22 23.69
N PHE A 435 -22.52 -13.34 23.06
CA PHE A 435 -23.63 -13.39 22.11
C PHE A 435 -24.87 -12.88 22.84
N LEU A 436 -25.13 -11.59 22.73
CA LEU A 436 -26.31 -10.93 23.27
C LEU A 436 -27.49 -11.42 22.44
N SER A 437 -28.07 -12.56 22.83
CA SER A 437 -29.40 -12.94 22.41
C SER A 437 -30.36 -11.89 22.98
N THR A 438 -30.61 -10.83 22.21
CA THR A 438 -31.64 -9.84 22.55
C THR A 438 -32.80 -10.04 21.59
N SER A 439 -33.77 -10.87 21.98
CA SER A 439 -35.12 -10.69 21.48
C SER A 439 -35.76 -9.54 22.27
N LYS A 440 -35.97 -8.42 21.60
CA LYS A 440 -36.76 -7.31 22.12
C LYS A 440 -38.23 -7.68 21.97
N SER A 441 -38.92 -7.92 23.09
CA SER A 441 -40.39 -7.86 23.14
C SER A 441 -40.79 -6.52 23.75
N THR A 442 -41.53 -5.72 22.98
CA THR A 442 -42.23 -4.54 23.46
C THR A 442 -43.52 -4.97 24.16
N GLY A 443 -43.62 -4.85 25.49
CA GLY A 443 -44.90 -4.98 26.19
C GLY A 443 -44.82 -5.48 27.63
N THR A 444 -44.81 -4.52 28.56
CA THR A 444 -45.17 -4.57 29.99
C THR A 444 -45.11 -5.89 30.79
N ASN A 445 -44.20 -5.84 31.77
CA ASN A 445 -44.20 -6.49 33.10
C ASN A 445 -43.51 -7.87 33.29
N THR A 446 -42.40 -7.75 34.02
CA THR A 446 -41.84 -8.62 35.07
C THR A 446 -40.85 -9.75 34.71
N SER A 447 -39.58 -9.44 35.02
CA SER A 447 -38.45 -10.27 35.45
C SER A 447 -37.97 -11.43 34.56
N ILE A 448 -36.81 -11.18 33.93
CA ILE A 448 -35.90 -12.19 33.37
C ILE A 448 -35.13 -12.83 34.51
N VAL A 449 -35.15 -14.15 34.58
CA VAL A 449 -34.12 -14.96 35.26
C VAL A 449 -33.51 -15.87 34.21
N SER A 450 -32.19 -15.91 34.21
CA SER A 450 -31.32 -16.87 33.51
C SER A 450 -31.76 -18.33 33.73
N ASN A 451 -31.54 -19.19 32.72
CA ASN A 451 -31.75 -20.65 32.70
C ASN A 451 -33.19 -21.14 32.49
N ALA A 452 -33.72 -21.05 31.27
CA ALA A 452 -34.86 -21.88 30.87
C ALA A 452 -34.39 -23.07 30.02
N LEU A 453 -34.49 -24.27 30.61
CA LEU A 453 -34.39 -25.58 29.96
C LEU A 453 -35.45 -25.69 28.86
N VAL A 454 -35.08 -26.23 27.70
CA VAL A 454 -36.03 -26.52 26.62
C VAL A 454 -36.12 -28.04 26.45
N ASP A 455 -37.24 -28.62 26.88
CA ASP A 455 -37.66 -29.98 26.52
C ASP A 455 -38.24 -29.99 25.09
N SER A 456 -38.10 -31.13 24.41
CA SER A 456 -38.60 -31.56 23.10
C SER A 456 -40.10 -31.32 22.80
N THR A 457 -40.83 -30.63 23.67
CA THR A 457 -42.28 -30.38 23.55
C THR A 457 -42.67 -28.88 23.56
N ALA A 458 -41.71 -27.94 23.61
CA ALA A 458 -42.01 -26.52 23.61
C ALA A 458 -42.26 -25.95 22.20
N ASN A 459 -43.47 -25.42 21.97
CA ASN A 459 -43.82 -24.69 20.74
C ASN A 459 -43.11 -23.32 20.70
N PHE A 460 -42.31 -23.08 19.65
CA PHE A 460 -41.71 -21.78 19.33
C PHE A 460 -42.31 -21.19 18.05
N THR A 461 -42.37 -19.86 17.93
CA THR A 461 -42.55 -19.20 16.62
C THR A 461 -41.19 -19.04 15.96
N THR A 462 -40.96 -19.74 14.84
CA THR A 462 -39.68 -19.87 14.10
C THR A 462 -39.23 -18.60 13.37
N GLY A 463 -39.30 -17.44 14.00
CA GLY A 463 -38.77 -16.20 13.43
C GLY A 463 -37.24 -16.26 13.36
N GLY A 464 -36.69 -16.68 12.22
CA GLY A 464 -35.28 -16.45 11.86
C GLY A 464 -34.34 -17.68 11.84
N VAL A 465 -34.86 -18.91 11.74
CA VAL A 465 -34.05 -20.13 11.51
C VAL A 465 -34.46 -20.75 10.18
N GLU A 466 -33.51 -21.04 9.30
CA GLU A 466 -33.73 -21.58 7.95
C GLU A 466 -33.04 -22.94 7.77
N ASN A 467 -33.45 -23.69 6.74
CA ASN A 467 -32.75 -24.93 6.36
C ASN A 467 -31.30 -24.61 5.98
N GLY A 468 -30.35 -25.35 6.55
CA GLY A 468 -28.91 -25.15 6.35
C GLY A 468 -28.20 -24.45 7.51
N ASP A 469 -28.94 -23.87 8.46
CA ASP A 469 -28.33 -23.25 9.65
C ASP A 469 -27.60 -24.30 10.50
N GLN A 470 -26.47 -23.91 11.10
CA GLN A 470 -25.71 -24.73 12.04
C GLN A 470 -26.21 -24.51 13.47
N VAL A 471 -26.33 -25.58 14.25
CA VAL A 471 -26.63 -25.56 15.67
C VAL A 471 -25.54 -26.28 16.45
N GLU A 472 -25.20 -25.75 17.62
CA GLU A 472 -24.19 -26.34 18.51
C GLU A 472 -24.87 -26.98 19.72
N ASN A 473 -24.53 -28.23 20.04
CA ASN A 473 -24.91 -28.85 21.30
C ASN A 473 -24.10 -28.21 22.43
N THR A 474 -24.79 -27.56 23.35
CA THR A 474 -24.15 -26.79 24.44
C THR A 474 -23.51 -27.66 25.51
N THR A 475 -23.76 -28.97 25.49
CA THR A 475 -23.19 -29.93 26.44
C THR A 475 -21.79 -30.39 26.03
N ASP A 476 -21.55 -30.58 24.72
CA ASP A 476 -20.31 -31.18 24.21
C ASP A 476 -19.63 -30.42 23.05
N GLY A 477 -20.24 -29.32 22.57
CA GLY A 477 -19.70 -28.48 21.50
C GLY A 477 -19.83 -29.06 20.10
N THR A 478 -20.59 -30.15 19.92
CA THR A 478 -20.79 -30.76 18.60
C THR A 478 -21.71 -29.93 17.71
N LEU A 479 -21.40 -29.84 16.41
CA LEU A 479 -22.16 -29.08 15.42
C LEU A 479 -23.11 -29.99 14.63
N ALA A 480 -24.33 -29.51 14.36
CA ALA A 480 -25.33 -30.18 13.53
C ALA A 480 -26.00 -29.20 12.57
N THR A 481 -26.43 -29.70 11.41
CA THR A 481 -27.13 -28.90 10.38
C THR A 481 -28.64 -29.05 10.50
N VAL A 482 -29.38 -27.95 10.40
CA VAL A 482 -30.85 -27.95 10.28
C VAL A 482 -31.24 -28.43 8.88
N THR A 483 -31.85 -29.60 8.80
CA THR A 483 -32.24 -30.26 7.54
C THR A 483 -33.69 -29.94 7.13
N ALA A 484 -34.56 -29.60 8.09
CA ALA A 484 -35.92 -29.15 7.81
C ALA A 484 -36.49 -28.26 8.93
N VAL A 485 -37.09 -27.13 8.57
CA VAL A 485 -37.84 -26.22 9.47
C VAL A 485 -39.35 -26.35 9.19
N THR A 486 -40.12 -26.73 10.20
CA THR A 486 -41.59 -26.64 10.18
C THR A 486 -42.05 -25.51 11.10
N ALA A 487 -43.35 -25.15 11.07
CA ALA A 487 -43.90 -24.08 11.91
C ALA A 487 -43.71 -24.27 13.42
N THR A 488 -43.32 -25.47 13.88
CA THR A 488 -43.18 -25.79 15.31
C THR A 488 -41.96 -26.66 15.64
N GLN A 489 -41.20 -27.18 14.66
CA GLN A 489 -40.08 -28.10 14.90
C GLN A 489 -38.91 -27.89 13.94
N LEU A 490 -37.70 -28.09 14.45
CA LEU A 490 -36.45 -28.19 13.70
C LEU A 490 -36.07 -29.68 13.55
N THR A 491 -35.69 -30.09 12.35
CA THR A 491 -35.13 -31.40 12.08
C THR A 491 -33.62 -31.24 11.87
N LEU A 492 -32.82 -32.04 12.57
CA LEU A 492 -31.36 -32.05 12.47
C LEU A 492 -30.92 -33.32 11.73
N ASP A 493 -29.77 -33.30 11.07
CA ASP A 493 -29.23 -34.47 10.38
C ASP A 493 -29.06 -35.67 11.34
N ALA A 494 -29.62 -36.82 10.98
CA ALA A 494 -29.92 -37.92 11.89
C ALA A 494 -28.73 -38.87 12.14
N ASP A 495 -27.64 -38.73 11.40
CA ASP A 495 -26.54 -39.71 11.40
C ASP A 495 -25.48 -39.49 12.49
N ILE A 496 -25.68 -38.55 13.43
CA ILE A 496 -24.70 -38.26 14.51
C ILE A 496 -25.29 -38.34 15.93
N PHE A 497 -26.54 -38.74 16.16
CA PHE A 497 -27.06 -38.76 17.56
C PHE A 497 -28.01 -39.93 17.89
N PRO A 498 -27.58 -40.94 18.68
CA PRO A 498 -28.51 -41.74 19.46
C PRO A 498 -28.97 -40.88 20.65
N ALA A 499 -30.23 -40.43 20.63
CA ALA A 499 -30.80 -39.56 21.67
C ALA A 499 -30.52 -40.06 23.10
N PRO A 500 -30.15 -39.14 24.00
CA PRO A 500 -30.81 -39.06 25.29
C PRO A 500 -31.57 -37.74 25.40
N SER A 501 -32.77 -37.81 25.96
CA SER A 501 -33.61 -36.67 26.33
C SER A 501 -32.86 -35.75 27.31
N GLY A 502 -32.50 -34.53 26.89
CA GLY A 502 -32.00 -33.51 27.81
C GLY A 502 -31.03 -32.46 27.27
N ASP A 503 -30.53 -32.58 26.04
CA ASP A 503 -29.51 -31.66 25.52
C ASP A 503 -30.08 -30.31 25.07
N SER A 504 -29.32 -29.24 25.34
CA SER A 504 -29.66 -27.85 24.97
C SER A 504 -28.84 -27.39 23.76
N TYR A 505 -29.46 -26.69 22.81
CA TYR A 505 -28.84 -26.29 21.54
C TYR A 505 -28.76 -24.76 21.38
N ARG A 506 -27.71 -24.26 20.73
CA ARG A 506 -27.54 -22.84 20.33
C ARG A 506 -27.77 -22.68 18.83
N VAL A 507 -28.49 -21.62 18.45
CA VAL A 507 -28.77 -21.26 17.04
C VAL A 507 -28.08 -19.94 16.70
N PHE A 508 -27.37 -19.89 15.58
CA PHE A 508 -26.69 -18.69 15.09
C PHE A 508 -27.55 -18.02 14.02
N THR A 509 -28.00 -16.76 14.22
CA THR A 509 -28.76 -16.01 13.18
C THR A 509 -28.06 -14.74 12.70
N PRO A 510 -28.23 -14.33 11.42
CA PRO A 510 -27.53 -13.18 10.82
C PRO A 510 -27.87 -11.81 11.43
N VAL A 511 -29.05 -11.65 12.04
CA VAL A 511 -29.58 -10.34 12.50
C VAL A 511 -28.83 -9.80 13.73
N THR A 512 -28.32 -10.68 14.59
CA THR A 512 -27.58 -10.34 15.81
C THR A 512 -26.21 -9.68 15.54
N MET A 513 -25.62 -9.88 14.35
CA MET A 513 -24.32 -9.30 13.99
C MET A 513 -24.41 -7.82 13.58
N ARG A 514 -25.58 -7.33 13.13
CA ARG A 514 -25.76 -5.91 12.73
C ARG A 514 -25.70 -4.92 13.90
N LEU A 515 -25.90 -5.38 15.13
CA LEU A 515 -25.92 -4.54 16.34
C LEU A 515 -24.57 -4.47 17.07
N MET A 516 -23.61 -5.35 16.75
CA MET A 516 -22.27 -5.36 17.37
C MET A 516 -21.34 -4.26 16.83
N PHE A 517 -21.64 -3.66 15.67
CA PHE A 517 -20.77 -2.70 14.99
C PHE A 517 -21.34 -1.27 14.95
N GLY A 518 -21.86 -0.80 16.09
CA GLY A 518 -22.44 0.54 16.24
C GLY A 518 -21.49 1.67 15.80
N ARG A 519 -22.10 2.74 15.25
CA ARG A 519 -21.49 3.96 14.70
C ARG A 519 -20.29 4.47 15.52
N PHE A 520 -19.09 4.43 14.93
CA PHE A 520 -17.80 4.80 15.50
C PHE A 520 -17.64 6.33 15.69
N THR A 521 -17.43 6.79 16.94
CA THR A 521 -17.19 8.23 17.23
C THR A 521 -16.12 8.49 18.30
N GLY A 522 -15.13 7.59 18.45
CA GLY A 522 -14.06 7.71 19.46
C GLY A 522 -12.68 8.03 18.87
N THR A 523 -11.89 8.85 19.58
CA THR A 523 -10.57 9.37 19.19
C THR A 523 -9.39 8.56 19.78
N SER A 524 -9.49 7.23 19.88
CA SER A 524 -8.45 6.39 20.49
C SER A 524 -7.71 5.52 19.46
N PRO A 525 -6.39 5.26 19.63
CA PRO A 525 -5.51 4.71 18.59
C PRO A 525 -5.61 3.18 18.41
N HIS A 526 -5.03 2.68 17.31
CA HIS A 526 -5.07 1.29 16.82
C HIS A 526 -4.87 0.21 17.91
N PRO A 527 -5.84 -0.67 18.16
CA PRO A 527 -5.69 -1.80 19.06
C PRO A 527 -5.33 -3.09 18.29
N PHE A 528 -4.05 -3.33 17.98
CA PHE A 528 -3.64 -4.69 17.65
C PHE A 528 -3.76 -5.56 18.92
N ASN A 529 -4.82 -6.37 19.00
CA ASN A 529 -5.06 -7.32 20.09
C ASN A 529 -5.07 -8.79 19.62
N ASN A 530 -4.80 -9.05 18.33
CA ASN A 530 -4.68 -10.38 17.72
C ASN A 530 -5.90 -11.29 17.98
N GLY A 531 -7.13 -10.81 17.78
CA GLY A 531 -8.32 -11.64 18.02
C GLY A 531 -8.62 -11.86 19.51
N GLY A 532 -7.91 -11.21 20.43
CA GLY A 532 -7.93 -11.55 21.86
C GLY A 532 -7.19 -12.85 22.21
N SER A 533 -6.39 -13.40 21.27
CA SER A 533 -5.65 -14.65 21.44
C SER A 533 -4.16 -14.39 21.74
N ASN A 534 -3.59 -15.12 22.71
CA ASN A 534 -2.20 -14.96 23.21
C ASN A 534 -1.10 -15.49 22.24
N THR A 535 -1.25 -15.34 20.93
CA THR A 535 -0.68 -16.36 20.02
C THR A 535 0.60 -16.04 19.25
N ILE A 536 1.09 -14.80 19.27
CA ILE A 536 2.39 -14.47 18.62
C ILE A 536 3.61 -14.83 19.48
N THR A 537 3.41 -15.25 20.74
CA THR A 537 4.49 -15.64 21.67
C THR A 537 5.37 -16.76 21.12
N ASN A 538 4.82 -17.65 20.29
CA ASN A 538 5.51 -18.82 19.75
C ASN A 538 6.20 -18.59 18.40
N TRP A 539 6.22 -17.36 17.89
CA TRP A 539 6.92 -17.05 16.65
C TRP A 539 8.42 -17.29 16.77
N ASN A 540 9.01 -17.93 15.76
CA ASN A 540 10.45 -18.01 15.62
C ASN A 540 10.93 -16.77 14.87
N VAL A 541 11.51 -15.81 15.59
CA VAL A 541 12.00 -14.53 15.06
C VAL A 541 13.52 -14.41 15.10
N GLN A 542 14.23 -15.53 15.22
CA GLN A 542 15.69 -15.55 15.44
C GLN A 542 16.51 -14.91 14.30
N ASN A 543 15.93 -14.80 13.10
CA ASN A 543 16.53 -14.19 11.91
C ASN A 543 16.09 -12.74 11.67
N VAL A 544 15.10 -12.24 12.42
CA VAL A 544 14.60 -10.87 12.26
C VAL A 544 15.67 -9.88 12.70
N THR A 545 16.06 -8.99 11.80
CA THR A 545 17.06 -7.95 12.04
C THR A 545 16.45 -6.58 12.30
N ASN A 546 15.22 -6.34 11.82
CA ASN A 546 14.52 -5.08 11.94
C ASN A 546 13.11 -5.29 12.51
N MET A 547 12.84 -4.71 13.69
CA MET A 547 11.51 -4.63 14.32
C MET A 547 11.10 -3.17 14.60
N SER A 548 11.73 -2.21 13.92
CA SER A 548 11.47 -0.79 14.11
C SER A 548 9.99 -0.48 13.95
N GLN A 549 9.42 0.19 14.95
CA GLN A 549 8.03 0.64 14.97
C GLN A 549 6.97 -0.47 14.79
N MET A 550 7.33 -1.75 14.98
CA MET A 550 6.45 -2.90 14.71
C MET A 550 5.08 -2.79 15.41
N PHE A 551 5.04 -2.30 16.65
CA PHE A 551 3.82 -2.08 17.45
C PHE A 551 3.60 -0.60 17.80
N SER A 552 4.12 0.32 16.99
CA SER A 552 3.95 1.75 17.21
C SER A 552 2.46 2.12 17.21
N ASN A 553 2.03 2.85 18.25
CA ASN A 553 0.67 3.27 18.55
C ASN A 553 -0.35 2.12 18.74
N CYS A 554 0.13 0.89 18.96
CA CYS A 554 -0.72 -0.25 19.31
C CYS A 554 -1.19 -0.15 20.77
N THR A 555 -2.14 0.74 21.08
CA THR A 555 -2.45 1.14 22.47
C THR A 555 -2.95 0.03 23.38
N SER A 556 -3.59 -1.00 22.83
CA SER A 556 -4.11 -2.15 23.58
C SER A 556 -3.15 -3.35 23.60
N PHE A 557 -2.02 -3.26 22.91
CA PHE A 557 -1.07 -4.35 22.81
C PHE A 557 -0.34 -4.58 24.15
N ASN A 558 -0.46 -5.78 24.71
CA ASN A 558 0.21 -6.19 25.93
C ASN A 558 0.47 -7.70 25.97
N HIS A 559 0.72 -8.32 24.81
CA HIS A 559 0.87 -9.77 24.70
C HIS A 559 2.30 -10.23 25.01
N PRO A 560 2.51 -11.36 25.71
CA PRO A 560 3.85 -11.86 26.03
C PRO A 560 4.70 -12.12 24.77
N LEU A 561 5.97 -11.67 24.81
CA LEU A 561 6.91 -11.78 23.69
C LEU A 561 8.11 -12.65 24.08
N GLY A 562 7.88 -13.96 24.19
CA GLY A 562 8.87 -15.00 24.53
C GLY A 562 9.86 -15.31 23.39
N TRP A 563 10.30 -14.29 22.68
CA TRP A 563 11.09 -14.37 21.46
C TRP A 563 12.59 -14.45 21.71
N THR A 564 13.30 -15.10 20.78
CA THR A 564 14.76 -15.06 20.69
C THR A 564 15.19 -14.02 19.68
N THR A 565 15.86 -12.95 20.11
CA THR A 565 16.19 -11.76 19.29
C THR A 565 17.65 -11.70 18.83
N SER A 566 18.34 -12.84 18.70
CA SER A 566 19.79 -12.91 18.48
C SER A 566 20.31 -12.27 17.18
N ALA A 567 19.44 -11.94 16.22
CA ALA A 567 19.79 -11.24 14.99
C ALA A 567 19.36 -9.76 14.97
N LEU A 568 18.63 -9.30 16.00
CA LEU A 568 18.01 -7.98 16.03
C LEU A 568 19.08 -6.87 16.00
N LYS A 569 18.89 -5.89 15.11
CA LYS A 569 19.75 -4.72 14.94
C LYS A 569 19.01 -3.41 15.18
N LEU A 570 17.74 -3.35 14.78
CA LEU A 570 16.91 -2.15 14.86
C LEU A 570 15.62 -2.45 15.63
N SER A 571 15.36 -1.68 16.68
CA SER A 571 14.14 -1.75 17.49
C SER A 571 13.61 -0.35 17.87
N ASP A 572 14.01 0.68 17.12
CA ASP A 572 13.56 2.05 17.34
C ASP A 572 12.04 2.14 17.22
N GLY A 573 11.42 2.86 18.16
CA GLY A 573 9.98 3.09 18.20
C GLY A 573 9.11 1.84 18.31
N MET A 574 9.67 0.64 18.56
CA MET A 574 8.93 -0.64 18.48
C MET A 574 7.61 -0.64 19.27
N PHE A 575 7.58 -0.03 20.46
CA PHE A 575 6.41 0.11 21.33
C PHE A 575 6.05 1.59 21.59
N SER A 576 6.50 2.50 20.74
CA SER A 576 6.18 3.93 20.86
C SER A 576 4.65 4.12 20.84
N GLY A 577 4.06 4.72 21.87
CA GLY A 577 2.62 4.92 21.99
C GLY A 577 1.80 3.66 22.32
N ALA A 578 2.43 2.50 22.56
CA ALA A 578 1.75 1.29 23.00
C ALA A 578 1.40 1.39 24.50
N THR A 579 0.39 2.21 24.84
CA THR A 579 0.11 2.67 26.21
C THR A 579 -0.17 1.54 27.22
N SER A 580 -0.69 0.39 26.79
CA SER A 580 -0.97 -0.76 27.66
C SER A 580 0.20 -1.76 27.78
N PHE A 581 1.24 -1.63 26.97
CA PHE A 581 2.33 -2.61 26.91
C PHE A 581 3.15 -2.59 28.21
N ASN A 582 3.26 -3.75 28.88
CA ASN A 582 4.02 -3.92 30.11
C ASN A 582 4.53 -5.37 30.28
N GLN A 583 4.91 -6.04 29.20
CA GLN A 583 5.43 -7.40 29.29
C GLN A 583 6.91 -7.43 29.66
N ASN A 584 7.36 -8.55 30.24
CA ASN A 584 8.77 -8.78 30.52
C ASN A 584 9.50 -9.14 29.22
N ILE A 585 10.47 -8.32 28.84
CA ILE A 585 11.32 -8.48 27.64
C ILE A 585 12.81 -8.47 28.01
N GLY A 586 13.15 -8.54 29.30
CA GLY A 586 14.55 -8.51 29.75
C GLY A 586 15.36 -9.75 29.35
N SER A 587 14.75 -10.76 28.71
CA SER A 587 15.44 -11.93 28.14
C SER A 587 15.89 -11.72 26.69
N TRP A 588 15.57 -10.60 26.06
CA TRP A 588 15.98 -10.30 24.70
C TRP A 588 17.50 -10.08 24.61
N ASP A 589 18.10 -10.60 23.54
CA ASP A 589 19.48 -10.34 23.18
C ASP A 589 19.57 -8.98 22.47
N MET A 590 20.25 -8.02 23.11
CA MET A 590 20.47 -6.66 22.61
C MET A 590 21.89 -6.44 22.07
N SER A 591 22.76 -7.47 22.08
CA SER A 591 24.20 -7.36 21.78
C SER A 591 24.54 -6.96 20.33
N LYS A 592 23.53 -6.93 19.44
CA LYS A 592 23.64 -6.49 18.04
C LYS A 592 22.82 -5.24 17.74
N VAL A 593 22.02 -4.77 18.68
CA VAL A 593 21.14 -3.61 18.49
C VAL A 593 21.96 -2.34 18.50
N THR A 594 21.75 -1.49 17.50
CA THR A 594 22.46 -0.21 17.36
C THR A 594 21.56 1.00 17.62
N ASN A 595 20.24 0.85 17.49
CA ASN A 595 19.27 1.94 17.65
C ASN A 595 18.07 1.49 18.50
N ILE A 596 17.85 2.19 19.62
CA ILE A 596 16.70 2.01 20.54
C ILE A 596 15.91 3.32 20.74
N GLU A 597 16.11 4.30 19.85
CA GLU A 597 15.41 5.58 19.85
C GLU A 597 13.90 5.34 20.02
N LYS A 598 13.26 6.04 20.97
CA LYS A 598 11.81 6.03 21.21
C LYS A 598 11.18 4.65 21.47
N MET A 599 11.95 3.59 21.74
CA MET A 599 11.42 2.21 21.83
C MET A 599 10.17 2.07 22.71
N PHE A 600 10.08 2.83 23.82
CA PHE A 600 8.93 2.89 24.74
C PHE A 600 8.36 4.30 24.91
N SER A 601 8.62 5.21 23.97
CA SER A 601 8.12 6.60 24.05
C SER A 601 6.59 6.62 24.11
N GLY A 602 6.01 7.10 25.21
CA GLY A 602 4.55 7.11 25.42
C GLY A 602 3.93 5.76 25.78
N ALA A 603 4.72 4.70 26.02
CA ALA A 603 4.23 3.43 26.56
C ALA A 603 3.95 3.58 28.06
N THR A 604 2.83 4.22 28.42
CA THR A 604 2.56 4.72 29.78
C THR A 604 2.53 3.64 30.87
N ALA A 605 2.15 2.40 30.54
CA ALA A 605 2.14 1.28 31.46
C ALA A 605 3.49 0.53 31.57
N PHE A 606 4.44 0.79 30.68
CA PHE A 606 5.65 -0.02 30.59
C PHE A 606 6.53 0.11 31.83
N ASN A 607 6.80 -1.01 32.49
CA ASN A 607 7.70 -1.15 33.62
C ASN A 607 8.31 -2.56 33.65
N ASN A 608 8.51 -3.17 32.47
CA ASN A 608 9.04 -4.53 32.27
C ASN A 608 8.34 -5.62 33.13
N ASN A 609 7.02 -5.49 33.33
CA ASN A 609 6.23 -6.34 34.23
C ASN A 609 6.80 -6.43 35.67
N GLY A 610 7.51 -5.41 36.14
CA GLY A 610 8.20 -5.39 37.44
C GLY A 610 9.46 -6.26 37.52
N SER A 611 9.91 -6.87 36.42
CA SER A 611 11.13 -7.67 36.38
C SER A 611 12.37 -6.79 36.25
N SER A 612 13.41 -7.08 37.03
CA SER A 612 14.72 -6.40 36.95
C SER A 612 15.59 -6.87 35.78
N THR A 613 15.14 -7.86 35.01
CA THR A 613 15.93 -8.49 33.93
C THR A 613 16.30 -7.55 32.80
N ILE A 614 15.63 -6.40 32.65
CA ILE A 614 16.00 -5.38 31.65
C ILE A 614 17.41 -4.80 31.91
N ASN A 615 17.95 -4.91 33.13
CA ASN A 615 19.34 -4.54 33.44
C ASN A 615 20.37 -5.48 32.75
N ASN A 616 19.96 -6.67 32.30
CA ASN A 616 20.87 -7.63 31.68
C ASN A 616 21.10 -7.38 30.18
N TRP A 617 20.48 -6.34 29.61
CA TRP A 617 20.68 -6.01 28.21
C TRP A 617 22.12 -5.56 27.95
N ASP A 618 22.76 -6.20 26.98
CA ASP A 618 24.02 -5.73 26.41
C ASP A 618 23.74 -4.60 25.41
N LEU A 619 24.01 -3.36 25.82
CA LEU A 619 23.79 -2.16 25.01
C LEU A 619 25.09 -1.62 24.40
N GLY A 620 26.19 -2.36 24.46
CA GLY A 620 27.51 -1.89 24.07
C GLY A 620 27.65 -1.54 22.58
N LYS A 621 26.65 -1.77 21.73
CA LYS A 621 26.62 -1.32 20.32
C LYS A 621 25.61 -0.22 20.02
N VAL A 622 24.80 0.16 21.00
CA VAL A 622 23.80 1.22 20.84
C VAL A 622 24.52 2.54 20.64
N THR A 623 24.16 3.23 19.56
CA THR A 623 24.66 4.58 19.25
C THR A 623 23.61 5.65 19.58
N ASP A 624 22.33 5.31 19.58
CA ASP A 624 21.21 6.23 19.79
C ASP A 624 20.16 5.64 20.75
N ALA A 625 19.94 6.33 21.87
CA ALA A 625 18.93 5.99 22.87
C ALA A 625 17.97 7.19 23.15
N ASP A 626 17.85 8.11 22.20
CA ASP A 626 17.00 9.28 22.33
C ASP A 626 15.55 8.90 22.66
N GLN A 627 14.98 9.59 23.64
CA GLN A 627 13.56 9.49 24.00
C GLN A 627 13.05 8.07 24.31
N MET A 628 13.93 7.11 24.60
CA MET A 628 13.58 5.69 24.75
C MET A 628 12.39 5.46 25.69
N PHE A 629 12.32 6.19 26.82
CA PHE A 629 11.26 6.13 27.84
C PHE A 629 10.50 7.45 27.99
N ARG A 630 10.55 8.34 26.99
CA ARG A 630 9.87 9.63 27.06
C ARG A 630 8.38 9.41 27.30
N ASN A 631 7.81 10.03 28.34
CA ASN A 631 6.42 9.85 28.78
C ASN A 631 6.01 8.40 29.15
N ALA A 632 6.95 7.48 29.39
CA ALA A 632 6.66 6.16 29.96
C ALA A 632 6.39 6.31 31.47
N SER A 633 5.22 6.85 31.82
CA SER A 633 4.91 7.37 33.17
C SER A 633 5.07 6.38 34.32
N SER A 634 4.95 5.06 34.06
CA SER A 634 5.06 4.01 35.07
C SER A 634 6.46 3.40 35.19
N PHE A 635 7.39 3.73 34.28
CA PHE A 635 8.71 3.13 34.25
C PHE A 635 9.53 3.56 35.48
N ASN A 636 9.99 2.60 36.27
CA ASN A 636 10.80 2.84 37.48
C ASN A 636 11.69 1.63 37.81
N GLN A 637 12.30 1.00 36.80
CA GLN A 637 13.24 -0.10 37.01
C GLN A 637 14.64 0.43 37.38
N ASN A 638 15.34 -0.32 38.24
CA ASN A 638 16.78 -0.13 38.44
C ASN A 638 17.53 -0.71 37.25
N ILE A 639 18.42 0.09 36.67
CA ILE A 639 19.21 -0.26 35.49
C ILE A 639 20.67 0.19 35.68
N PRO A 640 21.33 -0.12 36.81
CA PRO A 640 22.62 0.48 37.14
C PRO A 640 23.75 0.14 36.16
N ASP A 641 23.67 -0.99 35.44
CA ASP A 641 24.83 -1.59 34.77
C ASP A 641 24.78 -1.54 33.23
N TRP A 642 23.99 -0.64 32.65
CA TRP A 642 23.95 -0.46 31.19
C TRP A 642 25.26 0.12 30.65
N ASP A 643 25.88 -0.60 29.70
CA ASP A 643 27.02 -0.11 28.93
C ASP A 643 26.53 0.73 27.75
N LEU A 644 26.74 2.04 27.81
CA LEU A 644 26.39 3.02 26.78
C LEU A 644 27.65 3.70 26.23
N SER A 645 28.81 3.04 26.32
CA SER A 645 30.11 3.60 25.94
C SER A 645 30.21 4.00 24.47
N ASN A 646 29.37 3.42 23.59
CA ASN A 646 29.26 3.76 22.18
C ASN A 646 28.03 4.65 21.85
N CYS A 647 27.20 4.97 22.85
CA CYS A 647 26.03 5.81 22.68
C CYS A 647 26.46 7.27 22.57
N THR A 648 25.99 7.99 21.55
CA THR A 648 26.30 9.41 21.35
C THR A 648 25.19 10.32 21.87
N THR A 649 23.95 9.84 21.98
CA THR A 649 22.82 10.66 22.41
C THR A 649 21.80 9.89 23.25
N MET A 650 21.31 10.54 24.31
CA MET A 650 20.25 10.08 25.20
C MET A 650 19.26 11.22 25.50
N ASN A 651 19.06 12.10 24.53
CA ASN A 651 18.24 13.29 24.67
C ASN A 651 16.82 12.89 25.11
N SER A 652 16.33 13.54 26.16
CA SER A 652 14.97 13.36 26.68
C SER A 652 14.61 11.89 27.01
N MET A 653 15.58 11.01 27.27
CA MET A 653 15.36 9.57 27.43
C MET A 653 14.26 9.23 28.45
N PHE A 654 14.23 9.87 29.62
CA PHE A 654 13.19 9.70 30.64
C PHE A 654 12.27 10.91 30.78
N ARG A 655 12.29 11.85 29.83
CA ARG A 655 11.48 13.08 29.94
C ARG A 655 10.00 12.72 30.11
N GLY A 656 9.38 13.15 31.21
CA GLY A 656 7.98 12.84 31.52
C GLY A 656 7.71 11.41 32.01
N ALA A 657 8.74 10.60 32.28
CA ALA A 657 8.61 9.34 33.00
C ALA A 657 8.38 9.63 34.50
N THR A 658 7.16 10.02 34.84
CA THR A 658 6.84 10.64 36.12
C THR A 658 7.13 9.78 37.36
N ALA A 659 7.18 8.46 37.23
CA ALA A 659 7.53 7.56 38.34
C ALA A 659 9.04 7.28 38.46
N PHE A 660 9.85 7.70 37.48
CA PHE A 660 11.23 7.26 37.37
C PHE A 660 12.12 7.87 38.46
N ASN A 661 12.72 6.98 39.27
CA ASN A 661 13.81 7.24 40.22
C ASN A 661 14.73 6.00 40.33
N GLY A 662 14.82 5.19 39.27
CA GLY A 662 15.63 3.99 39.24
C GLY A 662 17.13 4.29 39.22
N THR A 663 17.94 3.41 39.80
CA THR A 663 19.40 3.57 39.85
C THR A 663 20.03 3.48 38.46
N VAL A 664 20.95 4.41 38.14
CA VAL A 664 21.68 4.54 36.86
C VAL A 664 23.19 4.77 37.07
N THR A 665 23.71 4.37 38.23
CA THR A 665 25.00 4.88 38.74
C THR A 665 26.24 4.32 38.03
N ASN A 666 26.20 3.13 37.44
CA ASN A 666 27.38 2.50 36.79
C ASN A 666 27.36 2.58 35.26
N TRP A 667 26.54 3.45 34.69
CA TRP A 667 26.47 3.65 33.24
C TRP A 667 27.83 4.07 32.69
N GLN A 668 28.26 3.41 31.61
CA GLN A 668 29.42 3.83 30.83
C GLN A 668 28.94 4.86 29.81
N THR A 669 29.40 6.12 29.87
CA THR A 669 28.86 7.24 29.07
C THR A 669 29.92 7.99 28.27
N ASP A 670 31.08 7.37 28.00
CA ASP A 670 32.27 8.03 27.46
C ASP A 670 32.07 8.76 26.13
N SER A 671 31.21 8.23 25.27
CA SER A 671 30.90 8.81 23.94
C SER A 671 29.65 9.69 23.93
N VAL A 672 28.96 9.86 25.06
CA VAL A 672 27.67 10.55 25.09
C VAL A 672 27.89 12.07 24.96
N GLU A 673 27.33 12.65 23.91
CA GLU A 673 27.42 14.07 23.56
C GLU A 673 26.19 14.86 24.02
N ASP A 674 24.98 14.28 24.00
CA ASP A 674 23.73 14.97 24.36
C ASP A 674 22.91 14.19 25.40
N ILE A 675 22.68 14.81 26.56
CA ILE A 675 21.80 14.34 27.65
C ILE A 675 20.72 15.37 28.00
N ALA A 676 20.43 16.31 27.09
CA ALA A 676 19.49 17.37 27.36
C ALA A 676 18.10 16.80 27.68
N PHE A 677 17.47 17.37 28.71
CA PHE A 677 16.17 16.96 29.25
C PHE A 677 16.04 15.49 29.72
N ILE A 678 17.13 14.74 29.86
CA ILE A 678 17.09 13.30 30.16
C ILE A 678 16.18 12.95 31.35
N PHE A 679 16.18 13.72 32.45
CA PHE A 679 15.35 13.51 33.64
C PHE A 679 14.28 14.59 33.85
N SER A 680 13.94 15.37 32.83
CA SER A 680 12.95 16.44 32.97
C SER A 680 11.54 15.89 33.29
N THR A 681 10.87 16.45 34.30
CA THR A 681 9.53 16.00 34.74
C THR A 681 9.50 14.53 35.18
N THR A 682 10.43 14.16 36.06
CA THR A 682 10.54 12.83 36.70
C THR A 682 10.58 12.95 38.23
N LEU A 683 10.64 11.84 38.95
CA LEU A 683 10.94 11.80 40.39
C LEU A 683 12.44 11.57 40.68
N PHE A 684 13.30 11.76 39.68
CA PHE A 684 14.70 11.36 39.75
C PHE A 684 15.50 12.13 40.81
N ASP A 685 16.12 11.39 41.71
CA ASP A 685 17.00 11.87 42.77
C ASP A 685 18.09 10.82 43.10
N GLN A 686 18.85 10.41 42.06
CA GLN A 686 19.98 9.48 42.19
C GLN A 686 21.32 10.17 41.88
N ASP A 687 22.41 9.60 42.38
CA ASP A 687 23.76 10.07 42.10
C ASP A 687 24.21 9.70 40.68
N VAL A 688 24.62 10.72 39.92
CA VAL A 688 25.17 10.64 38.54
C VAL A 688 26.55 11.29 38.43
N SER A 689 27.20 11.59 39.56
CA SER A 689 28.52 12.23 39.61
C SER A 689 29.63 11.39 38.94
N ASN A 690 29.45 10.07 38.90
CA ASN A 690 30.37 9.13 38.29
C ASN A 690 30.24 8.99 36.77
N TRP A 691 29.21 9.56 36.14
CA TRP A 691 29.05 9.50 34.69
C TRP A 691 30.20 10.22 33.99
N SER A 692 30.80 9.58 32.98
CA SER A 692 31.84 10.20 32.15
C SER A 692 31.24 11.35 31.34
N ILE A 693 31.86 12.52 31.39
CA ILE A 693 31.49 13.73 30.62
C ILE A 693 32.54 14.11 29.58
N SER A 694 33.43 13.18 29.22
CA SER A 694 34.54 13.44 28.30
C SER A 694 34.12 13.92 26.92
N SER A 695 32.93 13.52 26.46
CA SER A 695 32.38 13.90 25.15
C SER A 695 31.16 14.82 25.25
N LEU A 696 30.74 15.19 26.46
CA LEU A 696 29.47 15.89 26.69
C LEU A 696 29.48 17.29 26.06
N LEU A 697 28.55 17.54 25.14
CA LEU A 697 28.35 18.84 24.48
C LEU A 697 27.10 19.56 25.02
N ASN A 698 26.07 18.82 25.44
CA ASN A 698 24.79 19.40 25.84
C ASN A 698 24.13 18.66 27.01
N ALA A 699 23.96 19.35 28.15
CA ALA A 699 23.20 18.89 29.32
C ALA A 699 22.02 19.84 29.63
N GLY A 700 21.54 20.59 28.64
CA GLY A 700 20.49 21.58 28.80
C GLY A 700 19.21 20.96 29.36
N GLY A 701 18.74 21.44 30.51
CA GLY A 701 17.48 20.98 31.09
C GLY A 701 17.52 19.55 31.65
N MET A 702 18.70 18.94 31.81
CA MET A 702 18.88 17.58 32.35
C MET A 702 18.02 17.32 33.59
N ILE A 703 18.02 18.29 34.52
CA ILE A 703 17.23 18.29 35.75
C ILE A 703 16.37 19.57 35.77
N SER A 704 15.23 19.53 35.10
CA SER A 704 14.35 20.70 34.93
C SER A 704 12.87 20.33 35.03
N PHE A 705 12.01 21.34 35.23
CA PHE A 705 10.55 21.21 35.24
C PHE A 705 10.00 20.09 36.13
N GLY A 706 9.86 20.35 37.44
CA GLY A 706 9.22 19.44 38.38
C GLY A 706 10.09 18.28 38.91
N THR A 707 11.34 18.12 38.45
CA THR A 707 12.24 17.06 38.95
C THR A 707 12.83 17.43 40.33
N PRO A 708 12.56 16.64 41.39
CA PRO A 708 12.94 16.96 42.78
C PRO A 708 14.37 16.51 43.11
N PHE A 709 15.36 16.92 42.32
CA PHE A 709 16.75 16.53 42.55
C PHE A 709 17.32 17.22 43.79
N SER A 710 17.78 16.43 44.75
CA SER A 710 18.22 16.91 46.05
C SER A 710 19.52 17.72 45.96
N ARG A 711 19.70 18.64 46.91
CA ARG A 711 20.96 19.37 47.08
C ARG A 711 22.14 18.41 47.27
N THR A 712 21.95 17.33 48.02
CA THR A 712 23.01 16.35 48.28
C THR A 712 23.54 15.74 46.98
N ASN A 713 22.65 15.30 46.08
CA ASN A 713 23.07 14.74 44.80
C ASN A 713 23.62 15.83 43.85
N TYR A 714 23.12 17.07 43.94
CA TYR A 714 23.67 18.19 43.16
C TYR A 714 25.07 18.59 43.62
N ASP A 715 25.32 18.57 44.93
CA ASP A 715 26.64 18.82 45.49
C ASP A 715 27.64 17.74 45.06
N LEU A 716 27.23 16.45 45.02
CA LEU A 716 28.06 15.36 44.50
C LEU A 716 28.38 15.55 43.01
N LEU A 717 27.39 15.92 42.20
CA LEU A 717 27.57 16.19 40.77
C LEU A 717 28.61 17.30 40.54
N LEU A 718 28.51 18.38 41.30
CA LEU A 718 29.39 19.54 41.21
C LEU A 718 30.71 19.39 42.00
N ASP A 719 30.92 18.31 42.75
CA ASP A 719 32.07 18.19 43.65
C ASP A 719 33.41 18.30 42.88
N SER A 720 34.28 19.21 43.34
CA SER A 720 35.58 19.47 42.71
C SER A 720 36.61 18.34 42.82
N THR A 721 36.35 17.30 43.62
CA THR A 721 37.27 16.20 43.92
C THR A 721 36.78 14.85 43.41
N THR A 722 35.46 14.65 43.34
CA THR A 722 34.86 13.38 42.92
C THR A 722 33.78 13.54 41.85
N GLY A 723 33.28 14.75 41.60
CA GLY A 723 32.20 15.02 40.65
C GLY A 723 32.70 15.38 39.26
N TRP A 724 31.82 15.94 38.44
CA TRP A 724 32.10 16.29 37.04
C TRP A 724 33.26 17.29 36.89
N ALA A 725 33.42 18.20 37.85
CA ALA A 725 34.51 19.18 37.86
C ALA A 725 35.91 18.56 38.12
N SER A 726 35.97 17.29 38.53
CA SER A 726 37.23 16.57 38.82
C SER A 726 37.69 15.66 37.68
N GLN A 727 36.90 15.52 36.60
CA GLN A 727 37.21 14.60 35.52
C GLN A 727 38.42 15.04 34.68
N ALA A 728 39.16 14.07 34.16
CA ALA A 728 40.40 14.32 33.41
C ALA A 728 40.17 15.04 32.08
N THR A 729 38.99 14.89 31.47
CA THR A 729 38.60 15.54 30.22
C THR A 729 37.22 16.15 30.41
N ILE A 730 37.12 17.46 30.22
CA ILE A 730 35.89 18.24 30.36
C ILE A 730 35.77 19.12 29.11
N GLN A 731 34.63 19.07 28.44
CA GLN A 731 34.36 19.88 27.24
C GLN A 731 34.08 21.34 27.59
N ASN A 732 34.39 22.25 26.67
CA ASN A 732 34.13 23.67 26.85
C ASN A 732 32.69 24.05 26.43
N ASN A 733 32.16 25.11 27.03
CA ASN A 733 30.89 25.75 26.64
C ASN A 733 29.64 24.85 26.73
N VAL A 734 29.66 23.83 27.61
CA VAL A 734 28.48 22.98 27.86
C VAL A 734 27.41 23.79 28.59
N THR A 735 26.16 23.59 28.20
CA THR A 735 25.01 24.16 28.92
C THR A 735 24.46 23.15 29.91
N LEU A 736 24.30 23.58 31.17
CA LEU A 736 23.68 22.81 32.25
C LEU A 736 22.60 23.68 32.90
N ASN A 737 21.36 23.53 32.45
CA ASN A 737 20.22 24.24 33.04
C ASN A 737 19.53 23.32 34.04
N THR A 738 19.59 23.70 35.31
CA THR A 738 19.05 22.94 36.43
C THR A 738 18.21 23.86 37.33
N MET A 739 17.51 23.29 38.30
CA MET A 739 16.76 24.02 39.33
C MET A 739 17.24 23.80 40.78
N PRO A 740 18.07 22.81 41.13
CA PRO A 740 18.58 22.69 42.49
C PRO A 740 19.43 23.88 42.94
N GLN A 741 19.60 23.99 44.25
CA GLN A 741 20.59 24.86 44.89
C GLN A 741 21.79 24.02 45.34
N TYR A 742 22.98 24.61 45.45
CA TYR A 742 24.21 23.94 45.92
C TYR A 742 24.73 24.54 47.23
N THR A 743 25.49 23.77 48.01
CA THR A 743 26.05 24.24 49.29
C THR A 743 27.21 25.22 49.09
N ALA A 744 27.12 26.39 49.73
CA ALA A 744 28.16 27.42 49.68
C ALA A 744 29.41 27.06 50.50
N GLY A 745 30.57 27.56 50.09
CA GLY A 745 31.83 27.46 50.83
C GLY A 745 32.52 26.09 50.81
N GLY A 746 32.04 25.15 49.99
CA GLY A 746 32.55 23.79 49.89
C GLY A 746 32.95 23.35 48.47
N ASN A 747 33.16 22.04 48.30
CA ASN A 747 33.59 21.44 47.04
C ASN A 747 32.61 21.66 45.88
N ALA A 748 31.31 21.73 46.15
CA ALA A 748 30.28 21.96 45.13
C ALA A 748 30.40 23.36 44.50
N GLU A 749 30.57 24.41 45.32
CA GLU A 749 30.84 25.77 44.83
C GLU A 749 32.18 25.84 44.09
N ALA A 750 33.22 25.19 44.63
CA ALA A 750 34.53 25.14 43.99
C ALA A 750 34.47 24.49 42.60
N GLY A 751 33.79 23.35 42.47
CA GLY A 751 33.67 22.64 41.20
C GLY A 751 32.76 23.35 40.21
N ARG A 752 31.65 23.95 40.67
CA ARG A 752 30.82 24.85 39.85
C ARG A 752 31.65 25.99 39.25
N ASN A 753 32.50 26.63 40.07
CA ASN A 753 33.36 27.72 39.62
C ASN A 753 34.40 27.26 38.59
N VAL A 754 34.94 26.04 38.72
CA VAL A 754 35.80 25.43 37.70
C VAL A 754 35.05 25.24 36.37
N LEU A 755 33.85 24.65 36.41
CA LEU A 755 33.04 24.41 35.21
C LEU A 755 32.68 25.74 34.51
N THR A 756 32.18 26.74 35.24
CA THR A 756 31.78 28.03 34.64
C THR A 756 32.97 28.91 34.25
N GLY A 757 34.04 28.89 35.04
CA GLY A 757 35.17 29.80 34.89
C GLY A 757 36.24 29.27 33.94
N THR A 758 36.72 28.04 34.16
CA THR A 758 37.79 27.43 33.37
C THR A 758 37.27 26.87 32.05
N TYR A 759 36.13 26.19 32.08
CA TYR A 759 35.55 25.51 30.91
C TYR A 759 34.44 26.31 30.22
N GLY A 760 34.08 27.49 30.74
CA GLY A 760 33.09 28.37 30.12
C GLY A 760 31.67 27.79 30.10
N TRP A 761 31.33 26.87 31.00
CA TRP A 761 30.00 26.29 31.07
C TRP A 761 28.94 27.36 31.39
N THR A 762 27.77 27.22 30.78
CA THR A 762 26.59 28.02 31.15
C THR A 762 25.75 27.20 32.13
N ILE A 763 25.90 27.48 33.43
CA ILE A 763 25.12 26.83 34.49
C ILE A 763 24.03 27.78 34.99
N THR A 764 22.77 27.43 34.74
CA THR A 764 21.59 28.13 35.29
C THR A 764 21.00 27.27 36.40
N ASP A 765 21.16 27.66 37.66
CA ASP A 765 20.66 26.97 38.85
C ASP A 765 20.05 27.98 39.85
N PHE A 766 19.52 27.52 41.00
CA PHE A 766 18.93 28.41 42.03
C PHE A 766 19.96 29.04 42.98
N GLY A 767 21.26 28.92 42.66
CA GLY A 767 22.35 29.55 43.39
C GLY A 767 22.73 28.87 44.72
N PRO A 768 23.66 29.50 45.46
CA PRO A 768 24.18 28.99 46.74
C PRO A 768 23.20 29.24 47.89
N VAL A 769 23.41 28.52 49.00
CA VAL A 769 22.51 28.46 50.15
C VAL A 769 23.22 28.13 51.44
#